data_AF-A0AAW2VHA2-F1
#
_entry.id   AF-A0AAW2VHA2-F1
#
_cell.length_a   1.000
_cell.length_b   1.000
_cell.length_c   1.000
_cell.angle_alpha   90.00
_cell.angle_beta   90.00
_cell.angle_gamma   90.00
#
_symmetry.space_group_name_H-M   'P 1'
#
loop_
_entity.id
_entity.type
_entity.pdbx_description
1 polymer ?
#
loop_
_entity_poly.entity_id
_entity_poly.type
_entity_poly.pdbx_seq_one_letter_code
_entity_poly.pdbx_strand_id
1 'polypeptide(L)'
;MFNHLATLNSFVLPKTYYFANFFYGIMLAGNLFWLNMTLTIFNFPFKGELESTISELEESNRKLAILKAERDVAKGAFFPVLNRGNKQDQSTSRLHELKRLHGERLDILRHLSNLQSNLKNVKSICSSKAYLLLKDQLAKARADVAQYQALYEKLQVEKESLYWREKESHMKSELADVLHRSSAVADSRISDLELEIQRYTKEKDLIETKLQEASKEPGRREIIAEFKALVSSFPEKMGSMQNHLAKHKETAADIHRLRANVESLTDVIGRKAKELETLTSRSAQQNAEVQKLQAMISDLKVTEKDLKLFLEMYGHQLVDSREKTGLSDVLKSKHEETEAYLSEIETIGQAYDDMQTQNQQLLQQITERDDYNVKKLFRHLPLEYTIVGSSWFLFQLVLEGVRARQTEDALLMEKRMLEKAVQQTRKTVDFYDYKAGKIEDQLKGYSDHIQRLAEDRVQNAAALENTQRRLLDVRKSSQQLMGTLDEAQSQVEGSRASLAQLQIELEKERFERKRVEEDLDTLRRKAEQLKSQAEGSSVAEKLRQELREYKEILKCSVCLDRRKEINETVSVLVYKELLRRVTVSAQFVLQALGLMTSNPYTSDQKFQVMLPGVDSMVPFSTSHCACRMMFQVYFVLIDLLRS
;
A
#
# COMPACT_ATOMS: atom_id res chain seq x y z
N MET A 1 -7.56 -27.19 0.86
CA MET A 1 -7.93 -26.69 -0.48
C MET A 1 -6.76 -26.52 -1.45
N PHE A 2 -5.49 -26.73 -1.05
CA PHE A 2 -4.33 -26.56 -1.95
C PHE A 2 -4.06 -27.71 -2.93
N ASN A 3 -4.66 -28.89 -2.76
CA ASN A 3 -4.42 -30.06 -3.64
C ASN A 3 -5.29 -30.12 -4.90
N HIS A 4 -6.31 -29.26 -5.05
CA HIS A 4 -7.19 -29.27 -6.22
C HIS A 4 -6.78 -28.33 -7.37
N LEU A 5 -5.85 -27.39 -7.12
CA LEU A 5 -5.34 -26.47 -8.14
C LEU A 5 -4.21 -27.08 -9.00
N ALA A 6 -3.48 -28.07 -8.48
CA ALA A 6 -2.40 -28.73 -9.22
C ALA A 6 -2.91 -29.74 -10.27
N THR A 7 -4.13 -30.25 -10.12
CA THR A 7 -4.73 -31.28 -11.00
C THR A 7 -5.50 -30.71 -12.19
N LEU A 8 -5.84 -29.41 -12.18
CA LEU A 8 -6.54 -28.75 -13.30
C LEU A 8 -5.57 -28.18 -14.36
N ASN A 9 -4.34 -27.83 -13.97
CA ASN A 9 -3.33 -27.31 -14.91
C ASN A 9 -2.71 -28.38 -15.83
N SER A 10 -2.84 -29.68 -15.53
CA SER A 10 -2.24 -30.74 -16.34
C SER A 10 -3.14 -31.29 -17.46
N PHE A 11 -4.44 -31.01 -17.46
CA PHE A 11 -5.40 -31.64 -18.38
C PHE A 11 -5.88 -30.76 -19.55
N VAL A 12 -5.72 -29.44 -19.48
CA VAL A 12 -6.34 -28.52 -20.47
C VAL A 12 -5.32 -27.95 -21.47
N LEU A 13 -4.04 -27.86 -21.10
CA LEU A 13 -2.97 -27.31 -21.94
C LEU A 13 -2.56 -28.18 -23.16
N PRO A 14 -2.66 -29.53 -23.16
CA PRO A 14 -2.28 -30.30 -24.35
C PRO A 14 -3.32 -30.23 -25.48
N LYS A 15 -4.62 -30.08 -25.17
CA LYS A 15 -5.66 -30.27 -26.19
C LYS A 15 -5.85 -29.08 -27.14
N THR A 16 -5.58 -27.86 -26.69
CA THR A 16 -5.68 -26.65 -27.52
C THR A 16 -4.47 -26.46 -28.44
N TYR A 17 -3.28 -26.84 -27.98
CA TYR A 17 -2.05 -26.76 -28.78
C TYR A 17 -2.04 -27.74 -29.95
N TYR A 18 -2.61 -28.95 -29.79
CA TYR A 18 -2.74 -29.91 -30.88
C TYR A 18 -3.83 -29.52 -31.90
N PHE A 19 -4.94 -28.91 -31.45
CA PHE A 19 -6.01 -28.47 -32.35
C PHE A 19 -5.59 -27.27 -33.21
N ALA A 20 -4.90 -26.28 -32.63
CA ALA A 20 -4.41 -25.13 -33.37
C ALA A 20 -3.35 -25.52 -34.42
N ASN A 21 -2.39 -26.39 -34.07
CA ASN A 21 -1.39 -26.88 -35.01
C ASN A 21 -1.98 -27.76 -36.13
N PHE A 22 -3.06 -28.52 -35.85
CA PHE A 22 -3.76 -29.31 -36.86
C PHE A 22 -4.46 -28.43 -37.91
N PHE A 23 -5.16 -27.37 -37.48
CA PHE A 23 -5.79 -26.42 -38.40
C PHE A 23 -4.76 -25.58 -39.17
N TYR A 24 -3.67 -25.16 -38.53
CA TYR A 24 -2.58 -24.44 -39.18
C TYR A 24 -1.86 -25.30 -40.23
N GLY A 25 -1.66 -26.59 -39.95
CA GLY A 25 -1.12 -27.57 -40.90
C GLY A 25 -2.03 -27.80 -42.11
N ILE A 26 -3.35 -27.86 -41.92
CA ILE A 26 -4.32 -28.01 -43.02
C ILE A 26 -4.38 -26.73 -43.89
N MET A 27 -4.32 -25.54 -43.29
CA MET A 27 -4.29 -24.28 -44.04
C MET A 27 -2.99 -24.10 -44.84
N LEU A 28 -1.83 -24.43 -44.27
CA LEU A 28 -0.55 -24.39 -44.99
C LEU A 28 -0.50 -25.41 -46.12
N ALA A 29 -0.99 -26.64 -45.90
CA ALA A 29 -1.07 -27.66 -46.94
C ALA A 29 -2.02 -27.24 -48.07
N GLY A 30 -3.16 -26.63 -47.75
CA GLY A 30 -4.11 -26.08 -48.74
C GLY A 30 -3.53 -24.93 -49.56
N ASN A 31 -2.78 -24.02 -48.93
CA ASN A 31 -2.14 -22.90 -49.63
C ASN A 31 -0.95 -23.33 -50.50
N LEU A 32 -0.13 -24.28 -50.04
CA LEU A 32 0.93 -24.90 -50.86
C LEU A 32 0.34 -25.69 -52.04
N PHE A 33 -0.77 -26.40 -51.82
CA PHE A 33 -1.49 -27.13 -52.87
C PHE A 33 -2.02 -26.16 -53.93
N TRP A 34 -2.67 -25.06 -53.54
CA TRP A 34 -3.16 -24.04 -54.48
C TRP A 34 -2.04 -23.30 -55.23
N LEU A 35 -0.90 -23.04 -54.58
CA LEU A 35 0.29 -22.46 -55.22
C LEU A 35 0.93 -23.41 -56.24
N ASN A 36 1.07 -24.69 -55.90
CA ASN A 36 1.57 -25.69 -56.84
C ASN A 36 0.57 -25.89 -57.99
N MET A 37 -0.73 -25.93 -57.69
CA MET A 37 -1.79 -26.09 -58.68
C MET A 37 -1.83 -24.91 -59.66
N THR A 38 -1.69 -23.66 -59.19
CA THR A 38 -1.69 -22.47 -60.06
C THR A 38 -0.42 -22.29 -60.90
N LEU A 39 0.76 -22.61 -60.36
CA LEU A 39 2.02 -22.63 -61.11
C LEU A 39 2.09 -23.77 -62.13
N THR A 40 1.45 -24.90 -61.83
CA THR A 40 1.38 -26.07 -62.72
C THR A 40 0.31 -25.87 -63.80
N ILE A 41 -0.91 -25.42 -63.47
CA ILE A 41 -2.00 -25.22 -64.44
C ILE A 41 -1.63 -24.25 -65.58
N PHE A 42 -0.85 -23.20 -65.34
CA PHE A 42 -0.53 -22.22 -66.39
C PHE A 42 0.62 -22.63 -67.32
N ASN A 43 1.56 -23.49 -66.88
CA ASN A 43 2.73 -23.89 -67.69
C ASN A 43 2.64 -25.33 -68.22
N PHE A 44 1.87 -26.20 -67.57
CA PHE A 44 1.78 -27.62 -67.90
C PHE A 44 1.01 -27.95 -69.20
N PRO A 45 -0.09 -27.25 -69.58
CA PRO A 45 -0.84 -27.62 -70.78
C PRO A 45 0.00 -27.47 -72.04
N PHE A 46 0.68 -26.32 -72.21
CA PHE A 46 1.53 -26.10 -73.37
C PHE A 46 2.79 -26.97 -73.40
N LYS A 47 3.33 -27.35 -72.25
CA LYS A 47 4.52 -28.22 -72.19
C LYS A 47 4.19 -29.67 -72.54
N GLY A 48 3.11 -30.23 -71.96
CA GLY A 48 2.67 -31.59 -72.27
C GLY A 48 2.17 -31.75 -73.70
N GLU A 49 1.44 -30.75 -74.22
CA GLU A 49 0.93 -30.75 -75.60
C GLU A 49 2.06 -30.58 -76.65
N LEU A 50 3.12 -29.83 -76.31
CA LEU A 50 4.33 -29.71 -77.15
C LEU A 50 5.14 -31.01 -77.19
N GLU A 51 5.31 -31.69 -76.05
CA GLU A 51 6.03 -32.98 -75.98
C GLU A 51 5.30 -34.10 -76.75
N SER A 52 3.97 -34.13 -76.70
CA SER A 52 3.13 -35.07 -77.47
C SER A 52 3.26 -34.86 -78.98
N THR A 53 3.16 -33.61 -79.43
CA THR A 53 3.18 -33.28 -80.87
C THR A 53 4.57 -33.44 -81.51
N ILE A 54 5.65 -33.24 -80.74
CA ILE A 54 7.01 -33.58 -81.17
C ILE A 54 7.15 -35.10 -81.33
N SER A 55 6.64 -35.89 -80.40
CA SER A 55 6.68 -37.36 -80.46
C SER A 55 5.90 -37.90 -81.68
N GLU A 56 4.74 -37.31 -81.98
CA GLU A 56 3.95 -37.63 -83.19
C GLU A 56 4.69 -37.28 -84.49
N LEU A 57 5.44 -36.16 -84.52
CA LEU A 57 6.26 -35.77 -85.66
C LEU A 57 7.43 -36.72 -85.87
N GLU A 58 8.10 -37.14 -84.80
CA GLU A 58 9.19 -38.12 -84.86
C GLU A 58 8.71 -39.47 -85.40
N GLU A 59 7.55 -39.93 -84.95
CA GLU A 59 6.94 -41.17 -85.41
C GLU A 59 6.50 -41.08 -86.89
N SER A 60 5.92 -39.95 -87.30
CA SER A 60 5.61 -39.69 -88.72
C SER A 60 6.87 -39.68 -89.60
N ASN A 61 7.97 -39.08 -89.11
CA ASN A 61 9.25 -39.07 -89.82
C ASN A 61 9.89 -40.46 -89.90
N ARG A 62 9.78 -41.30 -88.86
CA ARG A 62 10.24 -42.70 -88.91
C ARG A 62 9.48 -43.50 -89.97
N LYS A 63 8.15 -43.39 -90.01
CA LYS A 63 7.29 -44.04 -91.04
C LYS A 63 7.65 -43.58 -92.46
N LEU A 64 7.89 -42.28 -92.65
CA LEU A 64 8.34 -41.72 -93.94
C LEU A 64 9.74 -42.21 -94.34
N ALA A 65 10.67 -42.36 -93.38
CA ALA A 65 12.02 -42.85 -93.64
C ALA A 65 12.02 -44.32 -94.09
N ILE A 66 11.17 -45.16 -93.48
CA ILE A 66 10.98 -46.57 -93.87
C ILE A 66 10.46 -46.66 -95.32
N LEU A 67 9.40 -45.91 -95.66
CA LEU A 67 8.85 -45.90 -97.02
C LEU A 67 9.83 -45.32 -98.07
N LYS A 68 10.71 -44.39 -97.66
CA LYS A 68 11.76 -43.84 -98.53
C LYS A 68 12.87 -44.86 -98.77
N ALA A 69 13.31 -45.58 -97.74
CA ALA A 69 14.29 -46.65 -97.87
C ALA A 69 13.76 -47.80 -98.75
N GLU A 70 12.49 -48.17 -98.62
CA GLU A 70 11.84 -49.15 -99.49
C GLU A 70 11.76 -48.70 -100.97
N ARG A 71 11.55 -47.41 -101.22
CA ARG A 71 11.60 -46.83 -102.58
C ARG A 71 13.02 -46.91 -103.16
N ASP A 72 14.04 -46.58 -102.38
CA ASP A 72 15.42 -46.52 -102.85
C ASP A 72 16.00 -47.93 -103.09
N VAL A 73 15.60 -48.93 -102.28
CA VAL A 73 15.87 -50.36 -102.53
C VAL A 73 15.17 -50.86 -103.81
N ALA A 74 13.95 -50.40 -104.09
CA ALA A 74 13.22 -50.76 -105.31
C ALA A 74 13.79 -50.14 -106.60
N LYS A 75 14.62 -49.09 -106.51
CA LYS A 75 15.31 -48.48 -107.67
C LYS A 75 16.65 -49.12 -108.01
N GLY A 76 17.30 -49.79 -107.05
CA GLY A 76 18.63 -50.39 -107.22
C GLY A 76 18.66 -51.81 -107.80
N ALA A 77 17.54 -52.51 -107.87
CA ALA A 77 17.46 -53.88 -108.40
C ALA A 77 17.00 -53.89 -109.87
N PHE A 78 17.94 -54.10 -110.79
CA PHE A 78 17.68 -54.22 -112.24
C PHE A 78 18.02 -55.66 -112.73
N PHE A 79 17.09 -56.26 -113.50
CA PHE A 79 17.11 -57.52 -114.29
C PHE A 79 16.63 -58.87 -113.66
N PRO A 80 16.13 -59.84 -114.45
CA PRO A 80 14.80 -59.82 -115.10
C PRO A 80 13.97 -61.13 -114.94
N VAL A 81 12.71 -61.09 -115.43
CA VAL A 81 11.84 -62.21 -115.87
C VAL A 81 10.89 -62.88 -114.82
N LEU A 82 9.59 -62.80 -115.16
CA LEU A 82 8.36 -63.54 -114.73
C LEU A 82 7.74 -63.33 -113.34
N ASN A 83 6.94 -62.26 -113.20
CA ASN A 83 5.52 -62.32 -112.79
C ASN A 83 4.87 -60.93 -112.93
N ARG A 84 4.05 -60.75 -113.98
CA ARG A 84 3.40 -59.49 -114.36
C ARG A 84 1.90 -59.62 -114.10
N GLY A 85 1.49 -59.39 -112.85
CA GLY A 85 0.08 -59.45 -112.45
C GLY A 85 -0.35 -58.53 -111.29
N ASN A 86 0.56 -57.99 -110.46
CA ASN A 86 0.15 -57.18 -109.29
C ASN A 86 1.05 -55.95 -108.99
N LYS A 87 1.92 -55.55 -109.91
CA LYS A 87 2.93 -54.49 -109.64
C LYS A 87 2.41 -53.05 -109.82
N GLN A 88 1.31 -52.84 -110.56
CA GLN A 88 0.79 -51.49 -110.81
C GLN A 88 0.01 -50.96 -109.58
N ASP A 89 -0.89 -51.77 -109.00
CA ASP A 89 -1.70 -51.39 -107.82
C ASP A 89 -0.90 -51.19 -106.53
N GLN A 90 0.19 -51.92 -106.36
CA GLN A 90 1.06 -51.75 -105.18
C GLN A 90 1.82 -50.42 -105.22
N SER A 91 2.18 -49.93 -106.41
CA SER A 91 2.88 -48.66 -106.58
C SER A 91 1.96 -47.45 -106.40
N THR A 92 0.72 -47.54 -106.88
CA THR A 92 -0.30 -46.50 -106.68
C THR A 92 -0.73 -46.44 -105.22
N SER A 93 -0.97 -47.58 -104.56
CA SER A 93 -1.27 -47.62 -103.12
C SER A 93 -0.15 -47.01 -102.26
N ARG A 94 1.13 -47.32 -102.55
CA ARG A 94 2.29 -46.73 -101.84
C ARG A 94 2.42 -45.22 -102.06
N LEU A 95 2.11 -44.74 -103.26
CA LEU A 95 2.14 -43.31 -103.56
C LEU A 95 1.02 -42.55 -102.82
N HIS A 96 -0.17 -43.14 -102.71
CA HIS A 96 -1.27 -42.58 -101.91
C HIS A 96 -0.91 -42.55 -100.42
N GLU A 97 -0.29 -43.60 -99.90
CA GLU A 97 0.17 -43.68 -98.51
C GLU A 97 1.27 -42.65 -98.19
N LEU A 98 2.23 -42.46 -99.10
CA LEU A 98 3.24 -41.43 -98.96
C LEU A 98 2.63 -40.02 -98.99
N LYS A 99 1.63 -39.77 -99.85
CA LYS A 99 0.91 -38.49 -99.88
C LYS A 99 0.10 -38.27 -98.60
N ARG A 100 -0.53 -39.32 -98.04
CA ARG A 100 -1.26 -39.29 -96.76
C ARG A 100 -0.32 -38.93 -95.61
N LEU A 101 0.81 -39.64 -95.48
CA LEU A 101 1.82 -39.37 -94.44
C LEU A 101 2.48 -37.99 -94.59
N HIS A 102 2.67 -37.51 -95.82
CA HIS A 102 3.12 -36.14 -96.05
C HIS A 102 2.07 -35.10 -95.65
N GLY A 103 0.78 -35.36 -95.89
CA GLY A 103 -0.33 -34.54 -95.40
C GLY A 103 -0.33 -34.47 -93.88
N GLU A 104 -0.26 -35.62 -93.21
CA GLU A 104 -0.18 -35.72 -91.74
C GLU A 104 1.02 -34.97 -91.17
N ARG A 105 2.20 -35.09 -91.80
CA ARG A 105 3.37 -34.33 -91.39
C ARG A 105 3.17 -32.82 -91.52
N LEU A 106 2.53 -32.36 -92.59
CA LEU A 106 2.23 -30.94 -92.78
C LEU A 106 1.24 -30.41 -91.74
N ASP A 107 0.26 -31.23 -91.34
CA ASP A 107 -0.69 -30.86 -90.29
C ASP A 107 -0.03 -30.82 -88.91
N ILE A 108 0.83 -31.80 -88.57
CA ILE A 108 1.62 -31.78 -87.32
C ILE A 108 2.54 -30.56 -87.27
N LEU A 109 3.23 -30.23 -88.37
CA LEU A 109 4.08 -29.05 -88.44
C LEU A 109 3.29 -27.73 -88.32
N ARG A 110 2.08 -27.67 -88.88
CA ARG A 110 1.17 -26.52 -88.72
C ARG A 110 0.74 -26.38 -87.26
N HIS A 111 0.43 -27.49 -86.60
CA HIS A 111 0.06 -27.51 -85.19
C HIS A 111 1.21 -27.09 -84.28
N LEU A 112 2.43 -27.57 -84.53
CA LEU A 112 3.65 -27.13 -83.83
C LEU A 112 3.93 -25.64 -84.02
N SER A 113 3.71 -25.10 -85.23
CA SER A 113 3.85 -23.67 -85.50
C SER A 113 2.85 -22.84 -84.69
N ASN A 114 1.59 -23.30 -84.61
CA ASN A 114 0.56 -22.67 -83.79
C ASN A 114 0.92 -22.71 -82.30
N LEU A 115 1.36 -23.85 -81.77
CA LEU A 115 1.81 -23.98 -80.37
C LEU A 115 3.00 -23.06 -80.07
N GLN A 116 3.96 -22.96 -80.99
CA GLN A 116 5.10 -22.06 -80.86
C GLN A 116 4.67 -20.58 -80.85
N SER A 117 3.70 -20.20 -81.67
CA SER A 117 3.15 -18.84 -81.69
C SER A 117 2.42 -18.51 -80.39
N ASN A 118 1.64 -19.45 -79.85
CA ASN A 118 0.94 -19.29 -78.58
C ASN A 118 1.91 -19.17 -77.40
N LEU A 119 2.98 -19.98 -77.38
CA LEU A 119 4.03 -19.88 -76.36
C LEU A 119 4.73 -18.52 -76.38
N LYS A 120 5.02 -17.99 -77.58
CA LYS A 120 5.57 -16.63 -77.74
C LYS A 120 4.61 -15.56 -77.24
N ASN A 121 3.30 -15.71 -77.51
CA ASN A 121 2.27 -14.79 -77.03
C ASN A 121 2.16 -14.82 -75.49
N VAL A 122 2.15 -16.00 -74.87
CA VAL A 122 2.15 -16.13 -73.40
C VAL A 122 3.40 -15.52 -72.78
N LYS A 123 4.58 -15.78 -73.36
CA LYS A 123 5.83 -15.16 -72.90
C LYS A 123 5.78 -13.63 -73.05
N SER A 124 5.26 -13.12 -74.16
CA SER A 124 5.04 -11.70 -74.40
C SER A 124 4.10 -11.07 -73.37
N ILE A 125 3.00 -11.74 -73.02
CA ILE A 125 2.04 -11.30 -72.00
C ILE A 125 2.69 -11.28 -70.62
N CYS A 126 3.40 -12.35 -70.23
CA CYS A 126 4.09 -12.43 -68.95
C CYS A 126 5.29 -11.47 -68.82
N SER A 127 5.91 -11.08 -69.94
CA SER A 127 6.94 -10.06 -70.00
C SER A 127 6.37 -8.64 -70.18
N SER A 128 5.05 -8.50 -70.32
CA SER A 128 4.42 -7.19 -70.48
C SER A 128 4.48 -6.38 -69.20
N LYS A 129 4.61 -5.06 -69.33
CA LYS A 129 4.66 -4.13 -68.20
C LYS A 129 3.40 -4.19 -67.33
N ALA A 130 2.23 -4.38 -67.93
CA ALA A 130 0.95 -4.49 -67.21
C ALA A 130 0.88 -5.75 -66.33
N TYR A 131 1.33 -6.90 -66.84
CA TYR A 131 1.37 -8.14 -66.07
C TYR A 131 2.38 -8.07 -64.93
N LEU A 132 3.58 -7.53 -65.17
CA LEU A 132 4.59 -7.35 -64.12
C LEU A 132 4.09 -6.41 -63.01
N LEU A 133 3.43 -5.30 -63.37
CA LEU A 133 2.82 -4.40 -62.39
C LEU A 133 1.76 -5.11 -61.54
N LEU A 134 0.87 -5.89 -62.16
CA LEU A 134 -0.14 -6.69 -61.45
C LEU A 134 0.50 -7.75 -60.55
N LYS A 135 1.58 -8.39 -61.01
CA LYS A 135 2.34 -9.40 -60.23
C LYS A 135 2.98 -8.76 -59.00
N ASP A 136 3.59 -7.59 -59.14
CA ASP A 136 4.21 -6.86 -58.04
C ASP A 136 3.16 -6.34 -57.05
N GLN A 137 2.02 -5.84 -57.54
CA GLN A 137 0.88 -5.46 -56.70
C GLN A 137 0.30 -6.66 -55.94
N LEU A 138 0.19 -7.81 -56.58
CA LEU A 138 -0.26 -9.05 -55.93
C LEU A 138 0.75 -9.51 -54.86
N ALA A 139 2.05 -9.42 -55.14
CA ALA A 139 3.09 -9.74 -54.17
C ALA A 139 3.04 -8.80 -52.95
N LYS A 140 2.82 -7.50 -53.19
CA LYS A 140 2.61 -6.51 -52.13
C LYS A 140 1.36 -6.81 -51.29
N ALA A 141 0.22 -7.03 -51.94
CA ALA A 141 -1.02 -7.38 -51.25
C ALA A 141 -0.88 -8.67 -50.42
N ARG A 142 -0.14 -9.66 -50.91
CA ARG A 142 0.18 -10.88 -50.14
C ARG A 142 1.04 -10.60 -48.91
N ALA A 143 2.05 -9.72 -49.03
CA ALA A 143 2.87 -9.31 -47.89
C ALA A 143 2.04 -8.55 -46.85
N ASP A 144 1.16 -7.65 -47.31
CA ASP A 144 0.27 -6.88 -46.43
C ASP A 144 -0.70 -7.82 -45.68
N VAL A 145 -1.30 -8.81 -46.36
CA VAL A 145 -2.16 -9.83 -45.72
C VAL A 145 -1.38 -10.63 -44.66
N ALA A 146 -0.15 -11.05 -44.96
CA ALA A 146 0.69 -11.76 -43.99
C ALA A 146 1.01 -10.89 -42.76
N GLN A 147 1.24 -9.59 -42.94
CA GLN A 147 1.45 -8.65 -41.84
C GLN A 147 0.18 -8.49 -40.99
N TYR A 148 -0.98 -8.31 -41.60
CA TYR A 148 -2.25 -8.23 -40.86
C TYR A 148 -2.56 -9.52 -40.10
N GLN A 149 -2.25 -10.67 -40.68
CA GLN A 149 -2.43 -11.95 -40.02
C GLN A 149 -1.52 -12.10 -38.79
N ALA A 150 -0.25 -11.71 -38.90
CA ALA A 150 0.66 -11.69 -37.76
C ALA A 150 0.23 -10.70 -36.65
N LEU A 151 -0.34 -9.55 -37.03
CA LEU A 151 -0.91 -8.60 -36.07
C LEU A 151 -2.15 -9.17 -35.36
N TYR A 152 -3.03 -9.84 -36.11
CA TYR A 152 -4.20 -10.51 -35.55
C TYR A 152 -3.81 -11.60 -34.54
N GLU A 153 -2.83 -12.44 -34.87
CA GLU A 153 -2.31 -13.47 -33.96
C GLU A 153 -1.74 -12.86 -32.68
N LYS A 154 -0.98 -11.76 -32.78
CA LYS A 154 -0.49 -11.02 -31.60
C LYS A 154 -1.64 -10.51 -30.74
N LEU A 155 -2.62 -9.85 -31.34
CA LEU A 155 -3.79 -9.33 -30.63
C LEU A 155 -4.61 -10.44 -29.97
N GLN A 156 -4.69 -11.62 -30.60
CA GLN A 156 -5.39 -12.77 -30.03
C GLN A 156 -4.70 -13.26 -28.74
N VAL A 157 -3.36 -13.36 -28.75
CA VAL A 157 -2.58 -13.73 -27.57
C VAL A 157 -2.67 -12.67 -26.47
N GLU A 158 -2.63 -11.38 -26.84
CA GLU A 158 -2.81 -10.28 -25.89
C GLU A 158 -4.20 -10.29 -25.25
N LYS A 159 -5.26 -10.57 -26.02
CA LYS A 159 -6.63 -10.71 -25.51
C LYS A 159 -6.72 -11.82 -24.46
N GLU A 160 -6.14 -12.99 -24.73
CA GLU A 160 -6.13 -14.10 -23.76
C GLU A 160 -5.32 -13.75 -22.51
N SER A 161 -4.17 -13.10 -22.67
CA SER A 161 -3.36 -12.60 -21.56
C SER A 161 -4.11 -11.60 -20.68
N LEU A 162 -4.84 -10.66 -21.30
CA LEU A 162 -5.66 -9.67 -20.58
C LEU A 162 -6.81 -10.32 -19.84
N TYR A 163 -7.51 -11.27 -20.46
CA TYR A 163 -8.57 -12.03 -19.81
C TYR A 163 -8.09 -12.73 -18.53
N TRP A 164 -6.91 -13.37 -18.57
CA TRP A 164 -6.35 -14.01 -17.37
C TRP A 164 -5.94 -12.99 -16.30
N ARG A 165 -5.36 -11.85 -16.68
CA ARG A 165 -5.05 -10.76 -15.74
C ARG A 165 -6.28 -10.16 -15.09
N GLU A 166 -7.37 -10.01 -15.85
CA GLU A 166 -8.66 -9.55 -15.33
C GLU A 166 -9.21 -10.54 -14.29
N LYS A 167 -9.20 -11.84 -14.60
CA LYS A 167 -9.64 -12.89 -13.67
C LYS A 167 -8.79 -12.95 -12.39
N GLU A 168 -7.47 -12.83 -12.52
CA GLU A 168 -6.58 -12.76 -11.37
C GLU A 168 -6.88 -11.52 -10.50
N SER A 169 -7.08 -10.36 -11.13
CA SER A 169 -7.41 -9.12 -10.43
C SER A 169 -8.75 -9.21 -9.71
N HIS A 170 -9.76 -9.83 -10.32
CA HIS A 170 -11.05 -10.10 -9.69
C HIS A 170 -10.89 -10.98 -8.44
N MET A 171 -10.17 -12.11 -8.54
CA MET A 171 -9.94 -12.99 -7.39
C MET A 171 -9.16 -12.28 -6.26
N LYS A 172 -8.19 -11.42 -6.61
CA LYS A 172 -7.47 -10.58 -5.63
C LYS A 172 -8.40 -9.59 -4.95
N SER A 173 -9.35 -9.00 -5.67
CA SER A 173 -10.37 -8.11 -5.09
C SER A 173 -11.27 -8.85 -4.10
N GLU A 174 -11.80 -10.02 -4.47
CA GLU A 174 -12.65 -10.82 -3.57
C GLU A 174 -11.89 -11.25 -2.31
N LEU A 175 -10.62 -11.61 -2.44
CA LEU A 175 -9.77 -11.94 -1.30
C LEU A 175 -9.52 -10.71 -0.41
N ALA A 176 -9.28 -9.54 -1.00
CA ALA A 176 -9.14 -8.29 -0.25
C ALA A 176 -10.40 -7.97 0.55
N ASP A 177 -11.59 -8.15 -0.04
CA ASP A 177 -12.86 -7.94 0.65
C ASP A 177 -13.07 -8.90 1.83
N VAL A 178 -12.71 -10.18 1.66
CA VAL A 178 -12.74 -11.17 2.74
C VAL A 178 -11.78 -10.79 3.87
N LEU A 179 -10.54 -10.41 3.53
CA LEU A 179 -9.55 -9.97 4.52
C LEU A 179 -9.99 -8.70 5.24
N HIS A 180 -10.59 -7.75 4.52
CA HIS A 180 -11.08 -6.51 5.13
C HIS A 180 -12.22 -6.78 6.11
N ARG A 181 -13.18 -7.65 5.76
CA ARG A 181 -14.23 -8.10 6.69
C ARG A 181 -13.65 -8.82 7.91
N SER A 182 -12.66 -9.69 7.70
CA SER A 182 -11.99 -10.38 8.81
C SER A 182 -11.26 -9.41 9.73
N SER A 183 -10.61 -8.38 9.18
CA SER A 183 -9.97 -7.32 9.96
C SER A 183 -11.00 -6.55 10.78
N ALA A 184 -12.09 -6.11 10.17
CA ALA A 184 -13.14 -5.35 10.86
C ALA A 184 -13.74 -6.13 12.05
N VAL A 185 -13.90 -7.45 11.91
CA VAL A 185 -14.34 -8.32 13.03
C VAL A 185 -13.29 -8.39 14.13
N ALA A 186 -12.02 -8.52 13.78
CA ALA A 186 -10.93 -8.52 14.76
C ALA A 186 -10.83 -7.16 15.48
N ASP A 187 -10.93 -6.05 14.75
CA ASP A 187 -10.88 -4.69 15.28
C ASP A 187 -12.04 -4.43 16.26
N SER A 188 -13.27 -4.84 15.90
CA SER A 188 -14.43 -4.78 16.80
C SER A 188 -14.17 -5.56 18.10
N ARG A 189 -13.58 -6.76 18.00
CA ARG A 189 -13.30 -7.58 19.18
C ARG A 189 -12.17 -7.02 20.03
N ILE A 190 -11.18 -6.37 19.43
CA ILE A 190 -10.14 -5.63 20.16
C ILE A 190 -10.79 -4.49 20.95
N SER A 191 -11.65 -3.69 20.32
CA SER A 191 -12.37 -2.61 21.01
C SER A 191 -13.24 -3.13 22.17
N ASP A 192 -13.94 -4.25 22.00
CA ASP A 192 -14.71 -4.86 23.09
C ASP A 192 -13.82 -5.28 24.28
N LEU A 193 -12.66 -5.88 24.00
CA LEU A 193 -11.69 -6.28 25.01
C LEU A 193 -11.04 -5.07 25.69
N GLU A 194 -10.76 -3.99 24.96
CA GLU A 194 -10.25 -2.74 25.53
C GLU A 194 -11.23 -2.12 26.52
N LEU A 195 -12.53 -2.12 26.19
CA LEU A 195 -13.59 -1.66 27.09
C LEU A 195 -13.68 -2.53 28.35
N GLU A 196 -13.54 -3.84 28.20
CA GLU A 196 -13.55 -4.78 29.32
C GLU A 196 -12.32 -4.61 30.23
N ILE A 197 -11.14 -4.40 29.66
CA ILE A 197 -9.92 -4.07 30.42
C ILE A 197 -10.13 -2.76 31.19
N GLN A 198 -10.64 -1.72 30.56
CA GLN A 198 -10.92 -0.45 31.24
C GLN A 198 -11.92 -0.60 32.39
N ARG A 199 -12.93 -1.48 32.24
CA ARG A 199 -13.88 -1.79 33.32
C ARG A 199 -13.15 -2.42 34.51
N TYR A 200 -12.31 -3.43 34.27
CA TYR A 200 -11.54 -4.07 35.35
C TYR A 200 -10.51 -3.12 35.97
N THR A 201 -9.92 -2.20 35.21
CA THR A 201 -9.06 -1.15 35.77
C THR A 201 -9.84 -0.26 36.74
N LYS A 202 -11.03 0.22 36.35
CA LYS A 202 -11.88 1.03 37.23
C LYS A 202 -12.31 0.27 38.49
N GLU A 203 -12.65 -1.02 38.35
CA GLU A 203 -12.98 -1.87 39.50
C GLU A 203 -11.78 -2.07 40.43
N LYS A 204 -10.60 -2.30 39.88
CA LYS A 204 -9.35 -2.37 40.65
C LYS A 204 -9.11 -1.06 41.41
N ASP A 205 -9.20 0.08 40.74
CA ASP A 205 -8.99 1.39 41.35
C ASP A 205 -9.96 1.61 42.52
N LEU A 206 -11.23 1.22 42.37
CA LEU A 206 -12.22 1.28 43.44
C LEU A 206 -11.89 0.36 44.62
N ILE A 207 -11.41 -0.85 44.36
CA ILE A 207 -10.98 -1.78 45.41
C ILE A 207 -9.75 -1.22 46.13
N GLU A 208 -8.81 -0.65 45.37
CA GLU A 208 -7.60 -0.03 45.90
C GLU A 208 -7.93 1.18 46.79
N THR A 209 -8.86 2.04 46.38
CA THR A 209 -9.34 3.15 47.23
C THR A 209 -10.01 2.63 48.50
N LYS A 210 -10.87 1.60 48.40
CA LYS A 210 -11.51 0.99 49.58
C LYS A 210 -10.49 0.36 50.52
N LEU A 211 -9.44 -0.26 49.99
CA LEU A 211 -8.36 -0.83 50.78
C LEU A 211 -7.55 0.27 51.48
N GLN A 212 -7.29 1.40 50.80
CA GLN A 212 -6.64 2.56 51.42
C GLN A 212 -7.51 3.22 52.50
N GLU A 213 -8.83 3.22 52.35
CA GLU A 213 -9.75 3.69 53.39
C GLU A 213 -9.74 2.73 54.59
N ALA A 214 -9.85 1.43 54.35
CA ALA A 214 -9.78 0.41 55.40
C ALA A 214 -8.43 0.40 56.13
N SER A 215 -7.32 0.77 55.48
CA SER A 215 -6.01 0.88 56.12
C SER A 215 -5.84 2.14 56.98
N LYS A 216 -6.68 3.17 56.78
CA LYS A 216 -6.74 4.36 57.65
C LYS A 216 -7.56 4.11 58.91
N GLU A 217 -8.36 3.05 58.98
CA GLU A 217 -9.06 2.68 60.21
C GLU A 217 -8.04 2.26 61.28
N PRO A 218 -8.21 2.71 62.54
CA PRO A 218 -7.26 2.40 63.61
C PRO A 218 -7.12 0.88 63.75
N GLY A 219 -5.91 0.40 63.50
CA GLY A 219 -5.63 -1.03 63.50
C GLY A 219 -5.90 -1.64 64.88
N ARG A 220 -6.13 -2.95 64.92
CA ARG A 220 -6.35 -3.70 66.19
C ARG A 220 -5.32 -3.36 67.28
N ARG A 221 -4.06 -3.05 66.93
CA ARG A 221 -3.02 -2.65 67.90
C ARG A 221 -3.28 -1.29 68.54
N GLU A 222 -3.77 -0.33 67.78
CA GLU A 222 -4.10 1.02 68.24
C GLU A 222 -5.33 0.98 69.14
N ILE A 223 -6.40 0.29 68.71
CA ILE A 223 -7.59 0.04 69.53
C ILE A 223 -7.21 -0.66 70.85
N ILE A 224 -6.36 -1.69 70.80
CA ILE A 224 -5.90 -2.38 72.02
C ILE A 224 -5.05 -1.45 72.90
N ALA A 225 -4.23 -0.57 72.31
CA ALA A 225 -3.42 0.38 73.08
C ALA A 225 -4.31 1.41 73.79
N GLU A 226 -5.32 1.95 73.12
CA GLU A 226 -6.31 2.86 73.71
C GLU A 226 -7.12 2.19 74.82
N PHE A 227 -7.62 0.96 74.59
CA PHE A 227 -8.31 0.19 75.61
C PHE A 227 -7.40 -0.12 76.80
N LYS A 228 -6.13 -0.49 76.55
CA LYS A 228 -5.15 -0.70 77.63
C LYS A 228 -4.91 0.59 78.41
N ALA A 229 -4.76 1.74 77.75
CA ALA A 229 -4.60 3.02 78.41
C ALA A 229 -5.83 3.38 79.26
N LEU A 230 -7.03 3.14 78.74
CA LEU A 230 -8.28 3.35 79.46
C LEU A 230 -8.36 2.46 80.71
N VAL A 231 -8.09 1.16 80.57
CA VAL A 231 -8.09 0.21 81.69
C VAL A 231 -7.02 0.57 82.73
N SER A 232 -5.83 0.98 82.30
CA SER A 232 -4.76 1.46 83.19
C SER A 232 -5.13 2.75 83.94
N SER A 233 -6.06 3.55 83.43
CA SER A 233 -6.55 4.77 84.12
C SER A 233 -7.53 4.47 85.27
N PHE A 234 -8.14 3.28 85.28
CA PHE A 234 -9.18 2.95 86.28
C PHE A 234 -8.65 2.82 87.71
N PRO A 235 -7.50 2.18 87.98
CA PRO A 235 -6.93 2.15 89.33
C PRO A 235 -6.68 3.54 89.94
N GLU A 236 -6.17 4.48 89.15
CA GLU A 236 -5.95 5.87 89.60
C GLU A 236 -7.27 6.58 89.91
N LYS A 237 -8.25 6.48 89.01
CA LYS A 237 -9.60 7.05 89.22
C LYS A 237 -10.35 6.40 90.39
N MET A 238 -10.18 5.10 90.58
CA MET A 238 -10.76 4.38 91.71
C MET A 238 -10.06 4.76 93.02
N GLY A 239 -8.74 4.92 93.00
CA GLY A 239 -7.96 5.41 94.14
C GLY A 239 -8.35 6.83 94.55
N SER A 240 -8.54 7.74 93.59
CA SER A 240 -9.04 9.09 93.88
C SER A 240 -10.46 9.04 94.46
N MET A 241 -11.35 8.22 93.89
CA MET A 241 -12.72 8.05 94.39
C MET A 241 -12.76 7.42 95.80
N GLN A 242 -11.90 6.44 96.10
CA GLN A 242 -11.75 5.87 97.44
C GLN A 242 -11.22 6.92 98.44
N ASN A 243 -10.27 7.76 98.04
CA ASN A 243 -9.79 8.87 98.86
C ASN A 243 -10.88 9.90 99.14
N HIS A 244 -11.71 10.23 98.15
CA HIS A 244 -12.89 11.10 98.35
C HIS A 244 -13.88 10.47 99.33
N LEU A 245 -14.16 9.17 99.18
CA LEU A 245 -15.04 8.45 100.10
C LEU A 245 -14.49 8.42 101.52
N ALA A 246 -13.18 8.20 101.70
CA ALA A 246 -12.51 8.24 102.99
C ALA A 246 -12.64 9.62 103.66
N LYS A 247 -12.39 10.71 102.90
CA LYS A 247 -12.60 12.08 103.38
C LYS A 247 -14.05 12.34 103.78
N HIS A 248 -15.02 11.88 102.99
CA HIS A 248 -16.44 12.03 103.35
C HIS A 248 -16.80 11.24 104.61
N LYS A 249 -16.26 10.04 104.82
CA LYS A 249 -16.44 9.27 106.05
C LYS A 249 -15.85 9.98 107.27
N GLU A 250 -14.66 10.56 107.14
CA GLU A 250 -14.03 11.36 108.19
C GLU A 250 -14.88 12.59 108.52
N THR A 251 -15.33 13.32 107.51
CA THR A 251 -16.22 14.49 107.68
C THR A 251 -17.53 14.10 108.37
N ALA A 252 -18.12 12.96 108.01
CA ALA A 252 -19.32 12.45 108.66
C ALA A 252 -19.08 12.09 110.14
N ALA A 253 -17.95 11.46 110.46
CA ALA A 253 -17.56 11.18 111.84
C ALA A 253 -17.39 12.47 112.65
N ASP A 254 -16.80 13.51 112.07
CA ASP A 254 -16.67 14.81 112.72
C ASP A 254 -18.02 15.52 112.90
N ILE A 255 -18.95 15.40 111.94
CA ILE A 255 -20.34 15.88 112.12
C ILE A 255 -21.01 15.15 113.29
N HIS A 256 -20.84 13.83 113.42
CA HIS A 256 -21.37 13.10 114.57
C HIS A 256 -20.76 13.55 115.89
N ARG A 257 -19.44 13.79 115.96
CA ARG A 257 -18.78 14.38 117.14
C ARG A 257 -19.34 15.75 117.49
N LEU A 258 -19.51 16.62 116.48
CA LEU A 258 -20.08 17.95 116.68
C LEU A 258 -21.53 17.87 117.15
N ARG A 259 -22.35 16.98 116.59
CA ARG A 259 -23.74 16.78 117.01
C ARG A 259 -23.82 16.31 118.47
N ALA A 260 -22.99 15.35 118.87
CA ALA A 260 -22.91 14.90 120.26
C ALA A 260 -22.47 16.05 121.21
N ASN A 261 -21.54 16.90 120.78
CA ASN A 261 -21.16 18.08 121.54
C ASN A 261 -22.32 19.08 121.68
N VAL A 262 -23.09 19.30 120.60
CA VAL A 262 -24.27 20.17 120.63
C VAL A 262 -25.36 19.60 121.55
N GLU A 263 -25.64 18.30 121.51
CA GLU A 263 -26.58 17.64 122.43
C GLU A 263 -26.14 17.80 123.89
N SER A 264 -24.86 17.55 124.18
CA SER A 264 -24.29 17.76 125.51
C SER A 264 -24.42 19.22 125.98
N LEU A 265 -24.14 20.19 125.10
CA LEU A 265 -24.31 21.61 125.42
C LEU A 265 -25.78 21.98 125.60
N THR A 266 -26.68 21.38 124.82
CA THR A 266 -28.14 21.59 124.93
C THR A 266 -28.64 21.08 126.28
N ASP A 267 -28.18 19.91 126.74
CA ASP A 267 -28.47 19.40 128.07
C ASP A 267 -27.95 20.32 129.18
N VAL A 268 -26.73 20.85 129.03
CA VAL A 268 -26.17 21.84 129.96
C VAL A 268 -27.03 23.10 130.00
N ILE A 269 -27.43 23.64 128.85
CA ILE A 269 -28.29 24.82 128.73
C ILE A 269 -29.65 24.53 129.37
N GLY A 270 -30.26 23.37 129.09
CA GLY A 270 -31.53 22.96 129.70
C GLY A 270 -31.46 22.86 131.22
N ARG A 271 -30.35 22.32 131.76
CA ARG A 271 -30.10 22.33 133.22
C ARG A 271 -30.00 23.76 133.76
N LYS A 272 -29.28 24.64 133.07
CA LYS A 272 -29.12 26.05 133.47
C LYS A 272 -30.42 26.85 133.39
N ALA A 273 -31.26 26.60 132.38
CA ALA A 273 -32.58 27.20 132.27
C ALA A 273 -33.48 26.82 133.45
N LYS A 274 -33.52 25.53 133.81
CA LYS A 274 -34.25 25.04 135.00
C LYS A 274 -33.72 25.68 136.29
N GLU A 275 -32.40 25.79 136.44
CA GLU A 275 -31.79 26.46 137.58
C GLU A 275 -32.23 27.94 137.65
N LEU A 276 -32.28 28.65 136.53
CA LEU A 276 -32.74 30.04 136.45
C LEU A 276 -34.23 30.16 136.82
N GLU A 277 -35.08 29.28 136.30
CA GLU A 277 -36.52 29.25 136.61
C GLU A 277 -36.80 28.98 138.10
N THR A 278 -36.03 28.09 138.74
CA THR A 278 -36.11 27.88 140.20
C THR A 278 -35.65 29.10 141.00
N LEU A 279 -34.61 29.82 140.55
CA LEU A 279 -34.17 31.06 141.19
C LEU A 279 -35.19 32.19 141.00
N THR A 280 -35.78 32.32 139.82
CA THR A 280 -36.82 33.31 139.52
C THR A 280 -38.09 33.05 140.33
N SER A 281 -38.55 31.80 140.40
CA SER A 281 -39.70 31.43 141.25
C SER A 281 -39.43 31.68 142.73
N ARG A 282 -38.23 31.35 143.22
CA ARG A 282 -37.81 31.69 144.59
C ARG A 282 -37.79 33.19 144.84
N SER A 283 -37.26 33.98 143.89
CA SER A 283 -37.26 35.45 143.98
C SER A 283 -38.67 36.03 143.95
N ALA A 284 -39.56 35.52 143.09
CA ALA A 284 -40.95 35.93 143.04
C ALA A 284 -41.69 35.61 144.35
N GLN A 285 -41.43 34.43 144.94
CA GLN A 285 -41.97 34.05 146.25
C GLN A 285 -41.44 34.97 147.36
N GLN A 286 -40.13 35.24 147.39
CA GLN A 286 -39.53 36.19 148.33
C GLN A 286 -40.12 37.60 148.14
N ASN A 287 -40.36 38.05 146.90
CA ASN A 287 -41.00 39.33 146.63
C ASN A 287 -42.47 39.35 147.09
N ALA A 288 -43.21 38.26 146.93
CA ALA A 288 -44.58 38.15 147.43
C ALA A 288 -44.62 38.17 148.98
N GLU A 289 -43.67 37.53 149.64
CA GLU A 289 -43.49 37.63 151.10
C GLU A 289 -43.16 39.07 151.54
N VAL A 290 -42.27 39.76 150.83
CA VAL A 290 -41.97 41.17 151.09
C VAL A 290 -43.22 42.04 150.91
N GLN A 291 -43.98 41.84 149.84
CA GLN A 291 -45.25 42.56 149.63
C GLN A 291 -46.28 42.25 150.71
N LYS A 292 -46.38 41.00 151.18
CA LYS A 292 -47.22 40.63 152.33
C LYS A 292 -46.77 41.31 153.62
N LEU A 293 -45.47 41.35 153.90
CA LEU A 293 -44.93 42.06 155.08
C LEU A 293 -45.16 43.58 154.97
N GLN A 294 -45.06 44.16 153.77
CA GLN A 294 -45.41 45.56 153.52
C GLN A 294 -46.90 45.85 153.72
N ALA A 295 -47.79 44.94 153.28
CA ALA A 295 -49.23 45.03 153.55
C ALA A 295 -49.53 44.93 155.05
N MET A 296 -48.92 43.97 155.75
CA MET A 296 -49.08 43.81 157.20
C MET A 296 -48.58 45.02 158.00
N ILE A 297 -47.48 45.65 157.58
CA ILE A 297 -47.00 46.91 158.19
C ILE A 297 -47.98 48.05 157.92
N SER A 298 -48.60 48.09 156.74
CA SER A 298 -49.62 49.09 156.41
C SER A 298 -50.89 48.89 157.24
N ASP A 299 -51.34 47.65 157.40
CA ASP A 299 -52.46 47.29 158.26
C ASP A 299 -52.17 47.59 159.74
N LEU A 300 -50.95 47.30 160.23
CA LEU A 300 -50.58 47.64 161.61
C LEU A 300 -50.58 49.16 161.87
N LYS A 301 -50.20 49.98 160.88
CA LYS A 301 -50.30 51.45 160.95
C LYS A 301 -51.74 51.97 160.90
N VAL A 302 -52.66 51.22 160.28
CA VAL A 302 -54.11 51.51 160.29
C VAL A 302 -54.69 51.10 161.66
N THR A 303 -54.30 49.94 162.21
CA THR A 303 -54.72 49.50 163.55
C THR A 303 -54.22 50.40 164.69
N GLU A 304 -53.06 51.07 164.54
CA GLU A 304 -52.58 52.06 165.51
C GLU A 304 -53.48 53.32 165.56
N LYS A 305 -54.04 53.72 164.41
CA LYS A 305 -54.97 54.86 164.32
C LYS A 305 -56.39 54.46 164.72
N ASP A 306 -56.80 53.23 164.44
CA ASP A 306 -58.14 52.73 164.74
C ASP A 306 -58.30 52.33 166.22
N LEU A 307 -57.26 51.85 166.93
CA LEU A 307 -57.33 51.59 168.38
C LEU A 307 -57.47 52.86 169.26
N LYS A 308 -57.29 54.06 168.69
CA LYS A 308 -57.51 55.33 169.38
C LYS A 308 -58.93 55.89 169.22
N LEU A 309 -59.69 55.36 168.26
CA LEU A 309 -61.05 55.82 167.91
C LEU A 309 -62.12 54.74 168.19
N PHE A 310 -61.75 53.45 168.23
CA PHE A 310 -62.67 52.32 168.45
C PHE A 310 -62.85 51.86 169.90
N LEU A 311 -62.27 52.54 170.90
CA LEU A 311 -62.72 52.43 172.30
C LEU A 311 -64.01 53.23 172.58
N GLU A 312 -64.44 54.10 171.65
CA GLU A 312 -65.55 55.03 171.90
C GLU A 312 -66.93 54.57 171.44
N MET A 313 -67.09 53.58 170.55
CA MET A 313 -68.47 53.26 170.14
C MET A 313 -68.62 51.89 169.50
N TYR A 314 -68.96 50.91 170.34
CA TYR A 314 -69.37 49.56 169.99
C TYR A 314 -70.48 49.50 168.92
N GLY A 315 -70.34 48.56 167.97
CA GLY A 315 -71.46 47.70 167.57
C GLY A 315 -71.84 47.62 166.09
N HIS A 316 -71.59 46.43 165.53
CA HIS A 316 -72.39 45.68 164.52
C HIS A 316 -72.21 45.88 162.99
N GLN A 317 -71.37 45.02 162.40
CA GLN A 317 -71.64 43.91 161.42
C GLN A 317 -72.66 44.07 160.25
N LEU A 318 -72.19 43.96 158.97
CA LEU A 318 -72.50 42.92 157.94
C LEU A 318 -72.21 43.34 156.45
N VAL A 319 -71.74 42.38 155.61
CA VAL A 319 -71.94 42.20 154.12
C VAL A 319 -71.15 43.14 153.17
N ASP A 320 -70.70 42.86 151.92
CA ASP A 320 -70.40 41.75 150.97
C ASP A 320 -70.02 42.45 149.62
N SER A 321 -69.39 41.76 148.63
CA SER A 321 -69.59 41.88 147.15
C SER A 321 -68.35 41.65 146.24
N ARG A 322 -68.46 40.62 145.37
CA ARG A 322 -68.39 40.56 143.87
C ARG A 322 -67.71 41.73 143.09
N GLU A 323 -67.14 41.62 141.89
CA GLU A 323 -66.94 40.63 140.79
C GLU A 323 -66.07 41.36 139.72
N LYS A 324 -65.30 40.67 138.85
CA LYS A 324 -65.24 40.99 137.39
C LYS A 324 -64.48 39.96 136.54
N THR A 325 -65.20 39.42 135.56
CA THR A 325 -64.79 38.57 134.44
C THR A 325 -64.62 39.38 133.13
N GLY A 326 -63.96 38.79 132.11
CA GLY A 326 -64.47 38.94 130.74
C GLY A 326 -63.54 39.22 129.55
N LEU A 327 -62.35 38.61 129.43
CA LEU A 327 -61.58 38.59 128.15
C LEU A 327 -60.79 37.28 127.87
N SER A 328 -60.92 36.20 128.67
CA SER A 328 -60.02 35.03 128.59
C SER A 328 -60.53 33.84 127.75
N ASP A 329 -61.81 33.73 127.44
CA ASP A 329 -62.39 32.45 127.00
C ASP A 329 -62.39 32.23 125.48
N VAL A 330 -62.21 33.28 124.66
CA VAL A 330 -62.14 33.14 123.19
C VAL A 330 -60.72 32.80 122.72
N LEU A 331 -59.68 33.13 123.51
CA LEU A 331 -58.28 32.82 123.19
C LEU A 331 -57.91 31.36 123.52
N LYS A 332 -58.54 30.77 124.54
CA LYS A 332 -58.30 29.37 124.95
C LYS A 332 -58.84 28.35 123.95
N SER A 333 -60.05 28.59 123.44
CA SER A 333 -60.71 27.64 122.52
C SER A 333 -59.99 27.46 121.18
N LYS A 334 -59.36 28.52 120.63
CA LYS A 334 -58.56 28.39 119.39
C LYS A 334 -57.15 27.82 119.62
N HIS A 335 -56.59 28.02 120.82
CA HIS A 335 -55.31 27.43 121.20
C HIS A 335 -55.43 25.91 121.39
N GLU A 336 -56.47 25.45 122.08
CA GLU A 336 -56.77 24.04 122.32
C GLU A 336 -57.03 23.27 121.01
N GLU A 337 -57.69 23.88 120.02
CA GLU A 337 -57.91 23.28 118.69
C GLU A 337 -56.60 23.13 117.90
N THR A 338 -55.67 24.09 118.03
CA THR A 338 -54.36 24.04 117.35
C THR A 338 -53.39 23.06 118.02
N GLU A 339 -53.44 22.93 119.35
CA GLU A 339 -52.70 21.91 120.10
C GLU A 339 -53.20 20.49 119.79
N ALA A 340 -54.51 20.30 119.61
CA ALA A 340 -55.08 19.01 119.23
C ALA A 340 -54.59 18.54 117.84
N TYR A 341 -54.58 19.43 116.83
CA TYR A 341 -54.06 19.09 115.50
C TYR A 341 -52.55 18.79 115.51
N LEU A 342 -51.76 19.51 116.31
CA LEU A 342 -50.32 19.24 116.43
C LEU A 342 -50.05 17.89 117.10
N SER A 343 -50.82 17.52 118.13
CA SER A 343 -50.69 16.23 118.81
C SER A 343 -51.07 15.04 117.92
N GLU A 344 -52.09 15.16 117.08
CA GLU A 344 -52.43 14.12 116.09
C GLU A 344 -51.35 13.95 115.02
N ILE A 345 -50.75 15.05 114.54
CA ILE A 345 -49.66 15.01 113.56
C ILE A 345 -48.41 14.35 114.13
N GLU A 346 -48.03 14.66 115.38
CA GLU A 346 -46.91 14.00 116.06
C GLU A 346 -47.18 12.52 116.31
N THR A 347 -48.39 12.15 116.68
CA THR A 347 -48.77 10.75 116.93
C THR A 347 -48.74 9.91 115.63
N ILE A 348 -49.19 10.49 114.50
CA ILE A 348 -49.13 9.83 113.18
C ILE A 348 -47.68 9.72 112.69
N GLY A 349 -46.85 10.74 112.92
CA GLY A 349 -45.42 10.71 112.60
C GLY A 349 -44.68 9.61 113.35
N GLN A 350 -44.90 9.50 114.66
CA GLN A 350 -44.27 8.48 115.50
C GLN A 350 -44.67 7.05 115.09
N ALA A 351 -45.94 6.83 114.75
CA ALA A 351 -46.41 5.53 114.26
C ALA A 351 -45.78 5.14 112.91
N TYR A 352 -45.50 6.13 112.04
CA TYR A 352 -44.86 5.90 110.75
C TYR A 352 -43.36 5.57 110.91
N ASP A 353 -42.67 6.26 111.81
CA ASP A 353 -41.25 6.03 112.12
C ASP A 353 -41.03 4.66 112.80
N ASP A 354 -41.93 4.26 113.71
CA ASP A 354 -41.88 2.94 114.35
C ASP A 354 -42.13 1.81 113.34
N MET A 355 -43.08 2.00 112.41
CA MET A 355 -43.33 1.04 111.32
C MET A 355 -42.15 0.94 110.35
N GLN A 356 -41.52 2.08 110.01
CA GLN A 356 -40.34 2.11 109.14
C GLN A 356 -39.14 1.42 109.80
N THR A 357 -38.97 1.61 111.11
CA THR A 357 -37.91 0.96 111.90
C THR A 357 -38.14 -0.56 111.98
N GLN A 358 -39.39 -1.02 112.16
CA GLN A 358 -39.74 -2.44 112.07
C GLN A 358 -39.44 -3.02 110.68
N ASN A 359 -39.76 -2.32 109.60
CA ASN A 359 -39.46 -2.77 108.24
C ASN A 359 -37.96 -2.88 107.98
N GLN A 360 -37.15 -1.96 108.50
CA GLN A 360 -35.69 -2.05 108.43
C GLN A 360 -35.14 -3.24 109.22
N GLN A 361 -35.68 -3.50 110.42
CA GLN A 361 -35.29 -4.67 111.21
C GLN A 361 -35.67 -6.00 110.54
N LEU A 362 -36.84 -6.10 109.91
CA LEU A 362 -37.25 -7.28 109.16
C LEU A 362 -36.38 -7.52 107.92
N LEU A 363 -36.04 -6.47 107.17
CA LEU A 363 -35.11 -6.57 106.04
C LEU A 363 -33.71 -7.03 106.49
N GLN A 364 -33.24 -6.50 107.62
CA GLN A 364 -31.96 -6.90 108.18
C GLN A 364 -31.97 -8.36 108.66
N GLN A 365 -33.05 -8.80 109.33
CA GLN A 365 -33.23 -10.20 109.71
C GLN A 365 -33.33 -11.13 108.49
N ILE A 366 -33.98 -10.74 107.41
CA ILE A 366 -34.03 -11.53 106.16
C ILE A 366 -32.64 -11.64 105.54
N THR A 367 -31.89 -10.54 105.49
CA THR A 367 -30.54 -10.51 104.93
C THR A 367 -29.55 -11.33 105.77
N GLU A 368 -29.62 -11.22 107.10
CA GLU A 368 -28.80 -12.02 108.02
C GLU A 368 -29.20 -13.50 108.01
N ARG A 369 -30.51 -13.80 107.88
CA ARG A 369 -31.00 -15.17 107.70
C ARG A 369 -30.52 -15.74 106.36
N ASP A 370 -30.48 -14.95 105.29
CA ASP A 370 -30.06 -15.41 103.97
C ASP A 370 -28.52 -15.55 103.87
N ASP A 371 -27.75 -14.66 104.50
CA ASP A 371 -26.29 -14.83 104.66
C ASP A 371 -25.96 -16.02 105.57
N TYR A 372 -26.73 -16.20 106.64
CA TYR A 372 -26.66 -17.40 107.48
C TYR A 372 -27.07 -18.65 106.70
N ASN A 373 -28.10 -18.61 105.85
CA ASN A 373 -28.55 -19.74 105.05
C ASN A 373 -27.54 -20.10 103.95
N VAL A 374 -26.92 -19.12 103.28
CA VAL A 374 -25.82 -19.35 102.32
C VAL A 374 -24.60 -19.91 103.06
N LYS A 375 -24.22 -19.33 104.20
CA LYS A 375 -23.14 -19.87 105.04
C LYS A 375 -23.46 -21.23 105.63
N LYS A 376 -24.72 -21.54 105.95
CA LYS A 376 -25.18 -22.82 106.51
C LYS A 376 -25.28 -23.90 105.44
N LEU A 377 -25.70 -23.55 104.22
CA LEU A 377 -25.59 -24.40 103.03
C LEU A 377 -24.11 -24.76 102.76
N PHE A 378 -23.18 -23.88 103.16
CA PHE A 378 -21.74 -24.11 103.07
C PHE A 378 -21.08 -24.70 104.35
N ARG A 379 -21.74 -24.64 105.52
CA ARG A 379 -21.18 -25.07 106.84
C ARG A 379 -21.82 -26.36 107.39
N HIS A 380 -22.90 -26.85 106.77
CA HIS A 380 -23.48 -28.17 107.08
C HIS A 380 -23.14 -29.28 106.08
N LEU A 381 -22.15 -29.07 105.21
CA LEU A 381 -21.37 -30.22 104.75
C LEU A 381 -20.28 -30.47 105.80
N PRO A 382 -20.39 -31.53 106.62
CA PRO A 382 -19.39 -31.81 107.64
C PRO A 382 -18.04 -32.06 106.98
N LEU A 383 -17.05 -31.34 107.49
CA LEU A 383 -15.64 -31.53 107.21
C LEU A 383 -15.21 -32.96 107.64
N GLU A 384 -15.15 -33.89 106.68
CA GLU A 384 -13.95 -34.71 106.56
C GLU A 384 -12.91 -33.90 105.79
N TYR A 385 -12.06 -33.24 106.58
CA TYR A 385 -10.95 -32.40 106.18
C TYR A 385 -10.07 -33.09 105.12
N THR A 386 -9.58 -32.29 104.16
CA THR A 386 -8.63 -32.60 103.07
C THR A 386 -9.12 -33.41 101.87
N ILE A 387 -10.09 -34.33 101.98
CA ILE A 387 -10.54 -35.14 100.82
C ILE A 387 -11.66 -34.46 100.02
N VAL A 388 -12.56 -33.70 100.67
CA VAL A 388 -13.70 -33.07 99.96
C VAL A 388 -13.32 -31.73 99.31
N GLY A 389 -12.39 -30.97 99.90
CA GLY A 389 -11.83 -29.77 99.25
C GLY A 389 -11.00 -30.10 98.00
N SER A 390 -10.24 -31.20 98.06
CA SER A 390 -9.58 -31.75 96.87
C SER A 390 -10.59 -32.36 95.89
N SER A 391 -11.69 -32.98 96.36
CA SER A 391 -12.78 -33.46 95.50
C SER A 391 -13.54 -32.33 94.77
N TRP A 392 -13.84 -31.20 95.43
CA TRP A 392 -14.44 -30.03 94.78
C TRP A 392 -13.48 -29.35 93.80
N PHE A 393 -12.22 -29.18 94.18
CA PHE A 393 -11.19 -28.65 93.28
C PHE A 393 -10.96 -29.59 92.09
N LEU A 394 -10.95 -30.91 92.30
CA LEU A 394 -10.91 -31.91 91.24
C LEU A 394 -12.16 -31.84 90.35
N PHE A 395 -13.36 -31.69 90.91
CA PHE A 395 -14.59 -31.58 90.13
C PHE A 395 -14.61 -30.32 89.26
N GLN A 396 -14.14 -29.18 89.80
CA GLN A 396 -13.99 -27.94 89.04
C GLN A 396 -12.92 -28.08 87.94
N LEU A 397 -11.78 -28.70 88.23
CA LEU A 397 -10.72 -28.97 87.25
C LEU A 397 -11.19 -29.95 86.17
N VAL A 398 -12.04 -30.93 86.52
CA VAL A 398 -12.66 -31.87 85.58
C VAL A 398 -13.67 -31.14 84.69
N LEU A 399 -14.51 -30.25 85.25
CA LEU A 399 -15.47 -29.46 84.47
C LEU A 399 -14.77 -28.49 83.51
N GLU A 400 -13.71 -27.82 83.97
CA GLU A 400 -12.88 -26.96 83.12
C GLU A 400 -12.15 -27.77 82.06
N GLY A 401 -11.62 -28.96 82.40
CA GLY A 401 -10.98 -29.88 81.45
C GLY A 401 -11.95 -30.49 80.43
N VAL A 402 -13.21 -30.73 80.80
CA VAL A 402 -14.27 -31.15 79.86
C VAL A 402 -14.64 -29.99 78.94
N ARG A 403 -14.77 -28.77 79.47
CA ARG A 403 -15.06 -27.57 78.67
C ARG A 403 -13.93 -27.26 77.68
N ALA A 404 -12.68 -27.36 78.11
CA ALA A 404 -11.50 -27.20 77.27
C ALA A 404 -11.47 -28.25 76.14
N ARG A 405 -11.74 -29.52 76.45
CA ARG A 405 -11.84 -30.59 75.44
C ARG A 405 -12.97 -30.36 74.46
N GLN A 406 -14.16 -29.94 74.92
CA GLN A 406 -15.27 -29.60 74.03
C GLN A 406 -14.91 -28.44 73.08
N THR A 407 -14.19 -27.43 73.56
CA THR A 407 -13.70 -26.35 72.69
C THR A 407 -12.62 -26.82 71.71
N GLU A 408 -11.72 -27.70 72.15
CA GLU A 408 -10.67 -28.28 71.28
C GLU A 408 -11.28 -29.14 70.17
N ASP A 409 -12.25 -29.99 70.50
CA ASP A 409 -12.96 -30.82 69.52
C ASP A 409 -13.75 -29.97 68.52
N ALA A 410 -14.36 -28.88 68.97
CA ALA A 410 -15.04 -27.92 68.09
C ALA A 410 -14.06 -27.26 67.11
N LEU A 411 -12.92 -26.76 67.61
CA LEU A 411 -11.86 -26.16 66.78
C LEU A 411 -11.24 -27.17 65.82
N LEU A 412 -11.08 -28.44 66.22
CA LEU A 412 -10.60 -29.51 65.35
C LEU A 412 -11.59 -29.80 64.22
N MET A 413 -12.89 -29.77 64.48
CA MET A 413 -13.89 -29.92 63.42
C MET A 413 -13.93 -28.72 62.48
N GLU A 414 -13.84 -27.49 63.00
CA GLU A 414 -13.72 -26.29 62.16
C GLU A 414 -12.47 -26.33 61.28
N LYS A 415 -11.31 -26.74 61.84
CA LYS A 415 -10.07 -26.93 61.09
C LYS A 415 -10.26 -27.92 59.93
N ARG A 416 -10.88 -29.09 60.18
CA ARG A 416 -11.15 -30.09 59.13
C ARG A 416 -12.09 -29.56 58.06
N MET A 417 -13.08 -28.76 58.43
CA MET A 417 -14.01 -28.14 57.48
C MET A 417 -13.30 -27.11 56.60
N LEU A 418 -12.45 -26.26 57.20
CA LEU A 418 -11.60 -25.30 56.47
C LEU A 418 -10.62 -26.01 55.54
N GLU A 419 -9.97 -27.10 55.97
CA GLU A 419 -9.07 -27.89 55.14
C GLU A 419 -9.78 -28.45 53.89
N LYS A 420 -11.00 -28.97 54.04
CA LYS A 420 -11.83 -29.42 52.91
C LYS A 420 -12.19 -28.27 51.97
N ALA A 421 -12.57 -27.11 52.52
CA ALA A 421 -12.87 -25.92 51.73
C ALA A 421 -11.65 -25.46 50.93
N VAL A 422 -10.47 -25.40 51.55
CA VAL A 422 -9.20 -25.07 50.88
C VAL A 422 -8.88 -26.08 49.79
N GLN A 423 -9.06 -27.38 50.04
CA GLN A 423 -8.82 -28.40 49.01
C GLN A 423 -9.78 -28.28 47.82
N GLN A 424 -11.03 -27.87 48.05
CA GLN A 424 -11.99 -27.62 46.99
C GLN A 424 -11.63 -26.36 46.20
N THR A 425 -11.27 -25.26 46.86
CA THR A 425 -10.78 -24.04 46.21
C THR A 425 -9.52 -24.32 45.39
N ARG A 426 -8.59 -25.15 45.90
CA ARG A 426 -7.39 -25.54 45.17
C ARG A 426 -7.72 -26.23 43.84
N LYS A 427 -8.64 -27.18 43.83
CA LYS A 427 -9.11 -27.82 42.59
C LYS A 427 -9.70 -26.82 41.59
N THR A 428 -10.39 -25.78 42.08
CA THR A 428 -10.93 -24.75 41.20
C THR A 428 -9.83 -23.85 40.63
N VAL A 429 -8.81 -23.51 41.43
CA VAL A 429 -7.64 -22.74 40.96
C VAL A 429 -6.88 -23.53 39.91
N ASP A 430 -6.55 -24.80 40.17
CA ASP A 430 -5.85 -25.68 39.21
C ASP A 430 -6.60 -25.77 37.87
N PHE A 431 -7.93 -25.77 37.89
CA PHE A 431 -8.76 -25.76 36.68
C PHE A 431 -8.70 -24.44 35.91
N TYR A 432 -8.69 -23.31 36.60
CA TYR A 432 -8.54 -22.00 35.97
C TYR A 432 -7.12 -21.79 35.44
N ASP A 433 -6.10 -22.27 36.14
CA ASP A 433 -4.70 -22.24 35.69
C ASP A 433 -4.52 -23.06 34.40
N TYR A 434 -5.13 -24.24 34.32
CA TYR A 434 -5.16 -25.03 33.09
C TYR A 434 -5.80 -24.26 31.91
N LYS A 435 -6.90 -23.55 32.16
CA LYS A 435 -7.55 -22.74 31.14
C LYS A 435 -6.70 -21.53 30.72
N ALA A 436 -6.05 -20.87 31.68
CA ALA A 436 -5.15 -19.77 31.43
C ALA A 436 -3.99 -20.20 30.53
N GLY A 437 -3.34 -21.33 30.84
CA GLY A 437 -2.26 -21.88 30.02
C GLY A 437 -2.71 -22.21 28.59
N LYS A 438 -3.91 -22.77 28.40
CA LYS A 438 -4.46 -23.00 27.05
C LYS A 438 -4.67 -21.70 26.27
N ILE A 439 -5.13 -20.63 26.92
CA ILE A 439 -5.31 -19.32 26.29
C ILE A 439 -3.94 -18.71 25.96
N GLU A 440 -2.95 -18.82 26.84
CA GLU A 440 -1.58 -18.37 26.59
C GLU A 440 -0.95 -19.07 25.38
N ASP A 441 -1.10 -20.39 25.27
CA ASP A 441 -0.63 -21.15 24.12
C ASP A 441 -1.31 -20.70 22.81
N GLN A 442 -2.61 -20.41 22.86
CA GLN A 442 -3.35 -19.87 21.71
C GLN A 442 -2.86 -18.47 21.32
N LEU A 443 -2.67 -17.58 22.30
CA LEU A 443 -2.14 -16.23 22.07
C LEU A 443 -0.73 -16.27 21.51
N LYS A 444 0.11 -17.18 22.00
CA LYS A 444 1.45 -17.41 21.45
C LYS A 444 1.39 -17.85 19.99
N GLY A 445 0.49 -18.79 19.65
CA GLY A 445 0.26 -19.20 18.27
C GLY A 445 -0.19 -18.06 17.35
N TYR A 446 -1.07 -17.17 17.83
CA TYR A 446 -1.46 -15.97 17.09
C TYR A 446 -0.31 -14.99 16.93
N SER A 447 0.48 -14.76 17.98
CA SER A 447 1.67 -13.90 17.94
C SER A 447 2.69 -14.40 16.90
N ASP A 448 3.00 -15.69 16.90
CA ASP A 448 3.93 -16.31 15.95
C ASP A 448 3.40 -16.23 14.50
N HIS A 449 2.07 -16.23 14.32
CA HIS A 449 1.46 -16.03 13.00
C HIS A 449 1.58 -14.57 12.54
N ILE A 450 1.31 -13.61 13.44
CA ILE A 450 1.45 -12.18 13.16
C ILE A 450 2.90 -11.84 12.82
N GLN A 451 3.87 -12.39 13.55
CA GLN A 451 5.28 -12.19 13.28
C GLN A 451 5.68 -12.68 11.88
N ARG A 452 5.25 -13.90 11.49
CA ARG A 452 5.50 -14.43 10.14
C ARG A 452 4.88 -13.55 9.05
N LEU A 453 3.66 -13.08 9.25
CA LEU A 453 3.02 -12.15 8.32
C LEU A 453 3.77 -10.81 8.22
N ALA A 454 4.35 -10.33 9.32
CA ALA A 454 5.18 -9.13 9.31
C ALA A 454 6.48 -9.34 8.53
N GLU A 455 7.15 -10.48 8.71
CA GLU A 455 8.35 -10.88 7.96
C GLU A 455 8.05 -11.00 6.45
N ASP A 456 6.95 -11.67 6.07
CA ASP A 456 6.49 -11.78 4.69
C ASP A 456 6.19 -10.40 4.08
N ARG A 457 5.59 -9.48 4.84
CA ARG A 457 5.35 -8.10 4.38
C ARG A 457 6.66 -7.37 4.08
N VAL A 458 7.68 -7.51 4.93
CA VAL A 458 8.99 -6.90 4.71
C VAL A 458 9.66 -7.48 3.46
N GLN A 459 9.63 -8.80 3.29
CA GLN A 459 10.17 -9.45 2.08
C GLN A 459 9.46 -9.00 0.81
N ASN A 460 8.13 -8.93 0.84
CA ASN A 460 7.32 -8.48 -0.29
C ASN A 460 7.57 -7.00 -0.63
N ALA A 461 7.74 -6.13 0.37
CA ALA A 461 8.08 -4.73 0.17
C ALA A 461 9.45 -4.58 -0.51
N ALA A 462 10.46 -5.33 -0.05
CA ALA A 462 11.79 -5.33 -0.67
C ALA A 462 11.76 -5.85 -2.12
N ALA A 463 10.98 -6.90 -2.38
CA ALA A 463 10.79 -7.42 -3.74
C ALA A 463 10.11 -6.39 -4.65
N LEU A 464 9.06 -5.71 -4.15
CA LEU A 464 8.38 -4.64 -4.88
C LEU A 464 9.33 -3.50 -5.21
N GLU A 465 10.12 -3.02 -4.26
CA GLU A 465 11.09 -1.95 -4.49
C GLU A 465 12.14 -2.36 -5.56
N ASN A 466 12.59 -3.61 -5.54
CA ASN A 466 13.50 -4.13 -6.57
C ASN A 466 12.85 -4.12 -7.96
N THR A 467 11.60 -4.58 -8.06
CA THR A 467 10.87 -4.54 -9.34
C THR A 467 10.62 -3.12 -9.84
N GLN A 468 10.30 -2.18 -8.96
CA GLN A 468 10.16 -0.76 -9.32
C GLN A 468 11.48 -0.17 -9.83
N ARG A 469 12.60 -0.49 -9.19
CA ARG A 469 13.93 -0.06 -9.64
C ARG A 469 14.24 -0.57 -11.05
N ARG A 470 14.00 -1.86 -11.31
CA ARG A 470 14.16 -2.46 -12.65
C ARG A 470 13.25 -1.81 -13.70
N LEU A 471 12.00 -1.52 -13.34
CA LEU A 471 11.06 -0.84 -14.24
C LEU A 471 11.54 0.58 -14.58
N LEU A 472 12.09 1.32 -13.61
CA LEU A 472 12.66 2.64 -13.86
C LEU A 472 13.87 2.56 -14.80
N ASP A 473 14.73 1.57 -14.63
CA ASP A 473 15.89 1.38 -15.51
C ASP A 473 15.47 1.01 -16.94
N VAL A 474 14.52 0.07 -17.09
CA VAL A 474 13.95 -0.27 -18.42
C VAL A 474 13.28 0.94 -19.06
N ARG A 475 12.57 1.77 -18.27
CA ARG A 475 11.95 3.00 -18.77
C ARG A 475 12.99 4.00 -19.28
N LYS A 476 14.09 4.18 -18.55
CA LYS A 476 15.21 5.03 -19.01
C LYS A 476 15.82 4.49 -20.31
N SER A 477 16.07 3.19 -20.40
CA SER A 477 16.59 2.57 -21.63
C SER A 477 15.62 2.70 -22.80
N SER A 478 14.31 2.56 -22.58
CA SER A 478 13.29 2.79 -23.61
C SER A 478 13.28 4.24 -24.10
N GLN A 479 13.41 5.21 -23.19
CA GLN A 479 13.47 6.63 -23.56
C GLN A 479 14.74 6.95 -24.35
N GLN A 480 15.88 6.34 -24.00
CA GLN A 480 17.12 6.46 -24.77
C GLN A 480 16.95 5.89 -26.18
N LEU A 481 16.37 4.69 -26.31
CA LEU A 481 16.10 4.07 -27.61
C LEU A 481 15.15 4.91 -28.47
N MET A 482 14.12 5.51 -27.88
CA MET A 482 13.25 6.46 -28.58
C MET A 482 14.05 7.66 -29.11
N GLY A 483 14.91 8.28 -28.29
CA GLY A 483 15.75 9.39 -28.75
C GLY A 483 16.64 9.00 -29.93
N THR A 484 17.27 7.83 -29.89
CA THR A 484 18.08 7.33 -31.01
C THR A 484 17.26 7.03 -32.26
N LEU A 485 16.00 6.61 -32.10
CA LEU A 485 15.09 6.37 -33.22
C LEU A 485 14.68 7.69 -33.89
N ASP A 486 14.35 8.71 -33.09
CA ASP A 486 14.01 10.05 -33.59
C ASP A 486 15.19 10.68 -34.35
N GLU A 487 16.42 10.52 -33.83
CA GLU A 487 17.65 10.95 -34.52
C GLU A 487 17.84 10.22 -35.85
N ALA A 488 17.71 8.89 -35.87
CA ALA A 488 17.81 8.10 -37.10
C ALA A 488 16.71 8.47 -38.11
N GLN A 489 15.50 8.75 -37.65
CA GLN A 489 14.39 9.16 -38.50
C GLN A 489 14.64 10.53 -39.13
N SER A 490 15.10 11.50 -38.33
CA SER A 490 15.53 12.82 -38.83
C SER A 490 16.64 12.70 -39.88
N GLN A 491 17.61 11.80 -39.66
CA GLN A 491 18.67 11.52 -40.62
C GLN A 491 18.14 10.92 -41.94
N VAL A 492 17.17 10.00 -41.86
CA VAL A 492 16.52 9.41 -43.05
C VAL A 492 15.74 10.47 -43.82
N GLU A 493 15.01 11.35 -43.13
CA GLU A 493 14.28 12.46 -43.75
C GLU A 493 15.22 13.43 -44.44
N GLY A 494 16.33 13.81 -43.80
CA GLY A 494 17.39 14.60 -44.40
C GLY A 494 17.98 13.93 -45.65
N SER A 495 18.29 12.63 -45.57
CA SER A 495 18.83 11.86 -46.69
C SER A 495 17.84 11.76 -47.86
N ARG A 496 16.54 11.60 -47.59
CA ARG A 496 15.48 11.60 -48.60
C ARG A 496 15.37 12.95 -49.30
N ALA A 497 15.47 14.05 -48.56
CA ALA A 497 15.48 15.40 -49.14
C ALA A 497 16.68 15.60 -50.06
N SER A 498 17.88 15.17 -49.65
CA SER A 498 19.08 15.21 -50.50
C SER A 498 18.93 14.36 -51.75
N LEU A 499 18.36 13.16 -51.65
CA LEU A 499 18.10 12.30 -52.82
C LEU A 499 17.11 12.94 -53.81
N ALA A 500 16.04 13.56 -53.31
CA ALA A 500 15.09 14.28 -54.16
C ALA A 500 15.77 15.44 -54.89
N GLN A 501 16.65 16.18 -54.21
CA GLN A 501 17.43 17.26 -54.81
C GLN A 501 18.36 16.74 -55.93
N LEU A 502 19.11 15.67 -55.66
CA LEU A 502 19.97 15.05 -56.67
C LEU A 502 19.18 14.54 -57.88
N GLN A 503 17.97 14.04 -57.67
CA GLN A 503 17.11 13.58 -58.76
C GLN A 503 16.60 14.74 -59.63
N ILE A 504 16.28 15.89 -59.02
CA ILE A 504 15.94 17.11 -59.74
C ILE A 504 17.13 17.59 -60.57
N GLU A 505 18.34 17.61 -59.99
CA GLU A 505 19.57 18.00 -60.69
C GLU A 505 19.87 17.07 -61.88
N LEU A 506 19.72 15.76 -61.69
CA LEU A 506 19.88 14.80 -62.78
C LEU A 506 18.89 15.04 -63.93
N GLU A 507 17.63 15.37 -63.65
CA GLU A 507 16.65 15.70 -64.69
C GLU A 507 16.98 17.03 -65.40
N LYS A 508 17.49 18.03 -64.67
CA LYS A 508 18.01 19.27 -65.27
C LYS A 508 19.17 18.99 -66.22
N GLU A 509 20.15 18.19 -65.79
CA GLU A 509 21.28 17.79 -66.63
C GLU A 509 20.83 16.99 -67.86
N ARG A 510 19.84 16.10 -67.72
CA ARG A 510 19.26 15.36 -68.85
C ARG A 510 18.60 16.29 -69.87
N PHE A 511 17.87 17.29 -69.39
CA PHE A 511 17.22 18.28 -70.25
C PHE A 511 18.25 19.14 -70.99
N GLU A 512 19.25 19.64 -70.27
CA GLU A 512 20.37 20.41 -70.83
C GLU A 512 21.15 19.61 -71.87
N ARG A 513 21.48 18.35 -71.55
CA ARG A 513 22.11 17.42 -72.49
C ARG A 513 21.29 17.26 -73.76
N LYS A 514 19.97 17.08 -73.64
CA LYS A 514 19.09 16.94 -74.81
C LYS A 514 19.07 18.20 -75.67
N ARG A 515 19.03 19.39 -75.05
CA ARG A 515 19.13 20.67 -75.78
C ARG A 515 20.44 20.78 -76.56
N VAL A 516 21.56 20.45 -75.93
CA VAL A 516 22.88 20.45 -76.58
C VAL A 516 22.96 19.40 -77.70
N GLU A 517 22.38 18.22 -77.51
CA GLU A 517 22.29 17.18 -78.55
C GLU A 517 21.48 17.68 -79.77
N GLU A 518 20.34 18.34 -79.54
CA GLU A 518 19.52 18.95 -80.59
C GLU A 518 20.28 20.07 -81.34
N ASP A 519 20.96 20.96 -80.61
CA ASP A 519 21.81 22.01 -81.18
C ASP A 519 22.94 21.41 -82.03
N LEU A 520 23.63 20.39 -81.52
CA LEU A 520 24.68 19.66 -82.25
C LEU A 520 24.14 19.03 -83.54
N ASP A 521 22.96 18.43 -83.52
CA ASP A 521 22.35 17.84 -84.71
C ASP A 521 21.92 18.90 -85.73
N THR A 522 21.48 20.09 -85.30
CA THR A 522 21.23 21.20 -86.23
C THR A 522 22.53 21.71 -86.86
N LEU A 523 23.61 21.82 -86.09
CA LEU A 523 24.93 22.22 -86.58
C LEU A 523 25.52 21.18 -87.52
N ARG A 524 25.38 19.88 -87.22
CA ARG A 524 25.78 18.78 -88.11
C ARG A 524 25.06 18.86 -89.45
N ARG A 525 23.72 19.00 -89.44
CA ARG A 525 22.91 19.18 -90.65
C ARG A 525 23.35 20.39 -91.47
N LYS A 526 23.61 21.54 -90.82
CA LYS A 526 24.15 22.75 -91.48
C LYS A 526 25.53 22.50 -92.08
N ALA A 527 26.41 21.79 -91.39
CA ALA A 527 27.75 21.46 -91.87
C ALA A 527 27.69 20.54 -93.11
N GLU A 528 26.82 19.52 -93.10
CA GLU A 528 26.58 18.64 -94.25
C GLU A 528 25.99 19.41 -95.45
N GLN A 529 25.08 20.34 -95.20
CA GLN A 529 24.53 21.23 -96.23
C GLN A 529 25.62 22.14 -96.83
N LEU A 530 26.43 22.80 -96.00
CA LEU A 530 27.55 23.63 -96.49
C LEU A 530 28.60 22.79 -97.24
N LYS A 531 28.86 21.56 -96.79
CA LYS A 531 29.77 20.62 -97.47
C LYS A 531 29.24 20.23 -98.85
N SER A 532 27.98 19.85 -98.95
CA SER A 532 27.35 19.54 -100.25
C SER A 532 27.27 20.77 -101.17
N GLN A 533 27.02 21.96 -100.63
CA GLN A 533 27.04 23.22 -101.39
C GLN A 533 28.45 23.59 -101.87
N ALA A 534 29.49 23.36 -101.05
CA ALA A 534 30.87 23.54 -101.46
C ALA A 534 31.27 22.54 -102.56
N GLU A 535 30.87 21.26 -102.40
CA GLU A 535 31.14 20.20 -103.38
C GLU A 535 30.37 20.37 -104.70
N GLY A 536 29.16 20.95 -104.67
CA GLY A 536 28.34 21.25 -105.86
C GLY A 536 28.53 22.64 -106.45
N SER A 537 29.40 23.48 -105.89
CA SER A 537 29.61 24.84 -106.41
C SER A 537 30.33 24.81 -107.77
N SER A 538 29.92 25.71 -108.69
CA SER A 538 30.59 25.84 -110.00
C SER A 538 32.07 26.18 -109.87
N VAL A 539 32.50 26.78 -108.76
CA VAL A 539 33.91 27.06 -108.45
C VAL A 539 34.65 25.77 -108.09
N ALA A 540 34.09 24.91 -107.24
CA ALA A 540 34.70 23.62 -106.93
C ALA A 540 34.72 22.68 -108.14
N GLU A 541 33.70 22.74 -108.99
CA GLU A 541 33.63 21.96 -110.23
C GLU A 541 34.62 22.47 -111.28
N LYS A 542 34.77 23.80 -111.42
CA LYS A 542 35.84 24.42 -112.22
C LYS A 542 37.23 24.07 -111.69
N LEU A 543 37.47 24.13 -110.39
CA LEU A 543 38.76 23.74 -109.80
C LEU A 543 39.05 22.24 -109.97
N ARG A 544 38.02 21.37 -109.86
CA ARG A 544 38.17 19.93 -110.18
C ARG A 544 38.44 19.72 -111.68
N GLN A 545 37.84 20.52 -112.54
CA GLN A 545 38.07 20.47 -113.99
C GLN A 545 39.46 20.99 -114.36
N GLU A 546 39.90 22.12 -113.79
CA GLU A 546 41.26 22.63 -113.89
C GLU A 546 42.26 21.60 -113.35
N LEU A 547 41.99 20.92 -112.24
CA LEU A 547 42.83 19.82 -111.75
C LEU A 547 42.85 18.62 -112.70
N ARG A 548 41.73 18.29 -113.36
CA ARG A 548 41.69 17.27 -114.42
C ARG A 548 42.53 17.72 -115.62
N GLU A 549 42.41 18.96 -116.06
CA GLU A 549 43.17 19.55 -117.15
C GLU A 549 44.67 19.62 -116.82
N TYR A 550 45.06 20.04 -115.62
CA TYR A 550 46.44 19.99 -115.13
C TYR A 550 46.96 18.55 -115.05
N LYS A 551 46.13 17.59 -114.61
CA LYS A 551 46.49 16.16 -114.62
C LYS A 551 46.67 15.63 -116.04
N GLU A 552 45.88 16.08 -117.02
CA GLU A 552 46.04 15.70 -118.44
C GLU A 552 47.28 16.34 -119.08
N ILE A 553 47.58 17.61 -118.79
CA ILE A 553 48.80 18.29 -119.29
C ILE A 553 50.07 17.61 -118.76
N LEU A 554 50.02 17.10 -117.53
CA LEU A 554 51.12 16.39 -116.90
C LEU A 554 51.34 14.98 -117.48
N LYS A 555 50.42 14.42 -118.28
CA LYS A 555 50.61 13.13 -118.94
C LYS A 555 51.52 13.26 -120.18
N CYS A 556 52.37 12.26 -120.37
CA CYS A 556 53.26 12.16 -121.54
C CYS A 556 52.45 12.02 -122.83
N SER A 557 52.74 12.87 -123.82
CA SER A 557 52.04 12.92 -125.12
C SER A 557 52.30 11.72 -126.03
N VAL A 558 53.13 10.76 -125.60
CA VAL A 558 53.48 9.55 -126.36
C VAL A 558 52.84 8.29 -125.77
N CYS A 559 52.72 8.18 -124.44
CA CYS A 559 52.20 6.97 -123.78
C CYS A 559 50.94 7.19 -122.94
N LEU A 560 50.45 8.42 -122.78
CA LEU A 560 49.22 8.80 -122.05
C LEU A 560 49.12 8.34 -120.57
N ASP A 561 50.16 7.72 -120.01
CA ASP A 561 50.09 7.10 -118.67
C ASP A 561 51.20 7.56 -117.70
N ARG A 562 52.38 7.97 -118.18
CA ARG A 562 53.47 8.49 -117.30
C ARG A 562 53.47 10.02 -117.19
N ARG A 563 53.68 10.54 -115.97
CA ARG A 563 53.84 11.98 -115.71
C ARG A 563 55.19 12.51 -116.23
N LYS A 564 55.22 13.72 -116.81
CA LYS A 564 56.45 14.38 -117.31
C LYS A 564 57.36 14.79 -116.13
N GLU A 565 58.59 14.25 -116.10
CA GLU A 565 59.63 14.64 -115.12
C GLU A 565 60.23 16.01 -115.50
N ILE A 566 60.26 16.94 -114.55
CA ILE A 566 60.75 18.32 -114.74
C ILE A 566 62.17 18.42 -114.18
N ASN A 567 63.14 18.74 -115.04
CA ASN A 567 64.55 18.96 -114.70
C ASN A 567 64.78 20.24 -113.87
N GLU A 568 65.85 20.21 -113.06
CA GLU A 568 66.14 20.99 -111.84
C GLU A 568 66.25 22.53 -111.94
N THR A 569 66.01 23.17 -113.08
CA THR A 569 66.11 24.64 -113.21
C THR A 569 64.76 25.38 -113.19
N VAL A 570 63.63 24.66 -113.25
CA VAL A 570 62.26 25.23 -113.14
C VAL A 570 61.75 25.22 -111.68
N SER A 571 62.44 24.53 -110.77
CA SER A 571 62.03 24.34 -109.37
C SER A 571 61.97 25.64 -108.59
N VAL A 572 62.96 26.54 -108.67
CA VAL A 572 63.03 27.71 -107.78
C VAL A 572 61.95 28.77 -108.04
N LEU A 573 61.54 28.97 -109.30
CA LEU A 573 60.49 29.94 -109.66
C LEU A 573 59.09 29.43 -109.32
N VAL A 574 58.83 28.13 -109.56
CA VAL A 574 57.57 27.49 -109.18
C VAL A 574 57.45 27.36 -107.66
N TYR A 575 58.55 27.06 -106.96
CA TYR A 575 58.57 27.01 -105.49
C TYR A 575 58.33 28.41 -104.88
N LYS A 576 58.91 29.48 -105.43
CA LYS A 576 58.66 30.85 -104.93
C LYS A 576 57.20 31.29 -105.12
N GLU A 577 56.60 30.94 -106.25
CA GLU A 577 55.22 31.32 -106.55
C GLU A 577 54.20 30.44 -105.79
N LEU A 578 54.50 29.14 -105.60
CA LEU A 578 53.73 28.27 -104.70
C LEU A 578 53.85 28.71 -103.25
N LEU A 579 55.04 29.06 -102.74
CA LEU A 579 55.19 29.57 -101.38
C LEU A 579 54.42 30.89 -101.19
N ARG A 580 54.43 31.77 -102.20
CA ARG A 580 53.66 33.02 -102.18
C ARG A 580 52.15 32.77 -102.18
N ARG A 581 51.66 31.82 -102.97
CA ARG A 581 50.23 31.46 -102.99
C ARG A 581 49.78 30.71 -101.73
N VAL A 582 50.61 29.83 -101.18
CA VAL A 582 50.33 29.12 -99.92
C VAL A 582 50.35 30.08 -98.73
N THR A 583 51.28 31.05 -98.69
CA THR A 583 51.28 32.09 -97.64
C THR A 583 50.04 32.97 -97.71
N VAL A 584 49.65 33.44 -98.91
CA VAL A 584 48.41 34.23 -99.08
C VAL A 584 47.16 33.44 -98.71
N SER A 585 47.09 32.15 -99.04
CA SER A 585 45.97 31.27 -98.69
C SER A 585 45.89 30.99 -97.19
N ALA A 586 47.04 30.72 -96.54
CA ALA A 586 47.13 30.56 -95.09
C ALA A 586 46.76 31.86 -94.35
N GLN A 587 47.10 33.02 -94.91
CA GLN A 587 46.72 34.33 -94.38
C GLN A 587 45.21 34.55 -94.45
N PHE A 588 44.55 34.15 -95.55
CA PHE A 588 43.10 34.20 -95.69
C PHE A 588 42.38 33.28 -94.70
N VAL A 589 42.90 32.08 -94.46
CA VAL A 589 42.35 31.12 -93.49
C VAL A 589 42.52 31.63 -92.05
N LEU A 590 43.66 32.22 -91.71
CA LEU A 590 43.90 32.85 -90.41
C LEU A 590 43.00 34.09 -90.19
N GLN A 591 42.69 34.84 -91.25
CA GLN A 591 41.73 35.96 -91.19
C GLN A 591 40.28 35.48 -91.02
N ALA A 592 39.89 34.39 -91.68
CA ALA A 592 38.56 33.79 -91.56
C ALA A 592 38.32 33.12 -90.20
N LEU A 593 39.38 32.62 -89.55
CA LEU A 593 39.35 32.09 -88.18
C LEU A 593 39.45 33.19 -87.09
N GLY A 594 39.56 34.46 -87.49
CA GLY A 594 39.56 35.62 -86.57
C GLY A 594 40.89 35.84 -85.82
N LEU A 595 42.01 35.27 -86.28
CA LEU A 595 43.30 35.26 -85.56
C LEU A 595 44.31 36.32 -86.06
N MET A 596 43.96 37.18 -87.03
CA MET A 596 44.81 38.27 -87.55
C MET A 596 43.99 39.51 -87.93
N THR A 597 44.35 40.69 -87.40
CA THR A 597 43.78 41.99 -87.78
C THR A 597 44.91 42.99 -88.09
N SER A 598 44.95 43.50 -89.33
CA SER A 598 45.72 44.65 -89.85
C SER A 598 47.03 44.41 -90.67
N ASN A 599 47.40 45.47 -91.41
CA ASN A 599 48.15 45.62 -92.69
C ASN A 599 49.69 45.62 -92.52
N PRO A 600 50.53 45.22 -93.53
CA PRO A 600 51.95 45.00 -93.32
C PRO A 600 52.80 46.24 -93.69
N TYR A 601 52.82 47.26 -92.85
CA TYR A 601 53.88 48.28 -92.82
C TYR A 601 53.90 48.93 -91.43
N THR A 602 54.57 48.32 -90.47
CA THR A 602 55.26 48.95 -89.32
C THR A 602 55.80 47.86 -88.40
N SER A 603 57.07 48.03 -88.00
CA SER A 603 57.72 47.26 -86.93
C SER A 603 56.95 47.45 -85.61
N ASP A 604 56.90 46.39 -84.81
CA ASP A 604 56.43 46.36 -83.42
C ASP A 604 54.93 46.57 -83.16
N GLN A 605 54.18 45.46 -83.25
CA GLN A 605 52.95 45.29 -82.46
C GLN A 605 52.95 43.92 -81.75
N LYS A 606 52.91 43.97 -80.41
CA LYS A 606 52.74 42.80 -79.52
C LYS A 606 51.26 42.41 -79.52
N PHE A 607 50.94 41.18 -79.91
CA PHE A 607 49.58 40.62 -79.75
C PHE A 607 49.48 39.93 -78.38
N GLN A 608 48.43 40.24 -77.61
CA GLN A 608 48.01 39.53 -76.41
C GLN A 608 46.88 38.56 -76.75
N VAL A 609 47.06 37.27 -76.47
CA VAL A 609 46.00 36.25 -76.57
C VAL A 609 45.71 35.75 -75.16
N MET A 610 44.45 35.82 -74.72
CA MET A 610 43.99 35.26 -73.46
C MET A 610 43.59 33.80 -73.70
N LEU A 611 44.28 32.86 -73.07
CA LEU A 611 43.80 31.48 -72.90
C LEU A 611 43.21 31.35 -71.48
N PRO A 612 42.07 30.67 -71.29
CA PRO A 612 41.45 30.59 -69.98
C PRO A 612 42.25 29.63 -69.07
N GLY A 613 42.78 30.14 -67.95
CA GLY A 613 43.21 29.29 -66.82
C GLY A 613 44.64 29.43 -66.27
N VAL A 614 45.39 30.50 -66.55
CA VAL A 614 46.70 30.75 -65.88
C VAL A 614 46.92 32.26 -65.62
N ASP A 615 46.99 32.66 -64.34
CA ASP A 615 47.34 34.02 -63.89
C ASP A 615 48.86 34.25 -63.91
N SER A 616 49.45 34.49 -65.09
CA SER A 616 50.73 35.21 -65.21
C SER A 616 51.00 35.67 -66.65
N MET A 617 51.44 36.93 -66.82
CA MET A 617 51.82 37.51 -68.11
C MET A 617 53.27 37.13 -68.48
N VAL A 618 53.47 36.44 -69.60
CA VAL A 618 54.80 36.19 -70.19
C VAL A 618 54.85 36.81 -71.59
N PRO A 619 55.82 37.70 -71.90
CA PRO A 619 55.95 38.28 -73.24
C PRO A 619 56.60 37.26 -74.19
N PHE A 620 55.86 36.75 -75.17
CA PHE A 620 56.43 35.98 -76.27
C PHE A 620 56.80 36.89 -77.44
N SER A 621 58.05 36.80 -77.92
CA SER A 621 58.44 37.39 -79.20
C SER A 621 57.91 36.53 -80.34
N THR A 622 57.26 37.16 -81.31
CA THR A 622 56.59 36.51 -82.45
C THR A 622 57.54 35.85 -83.46
N SER A 623 58.86 35.92 -83.27
CA SER A 623 59.83 35.31 -84.20
C SER A 623 60.02 33.81 -84.02
N HIS A 624 59.77 33.24 -82.84
CA HIS A 624 60.05 31.81 -82.57
C HIS A 624 58.84 30.88 -82.77
N CYS A 625 57.59 31.35 -82.59
CA CYS A 625 56.39 30.54 -82.84
C CYS A 625 56.00 30.48 -84.33
N ALA A 626 56.23 31.56 -85.10
CA ALA A 626 55.99 31.56 -86.53
C ALA A 626 56.86 30.54 -87.27
N CYS A 627 58.13 30.37 -86.87
CA CYS A 627 59.00 29.32 -87.39
C CYS A 627 58.52 27.90 -87.02
N ARG A 628 57.99 27.68 -85.81
CA ARG A 628 57.55 26.35 -85.36
C ARG A 628 56.22 25.90 -86.00
N MET A 629 55.27 26.81 -86.19
CA MET A 629 54.05 26.55 -86.96
C MET A 629 54.33 26.37 -88.44
N MET A 630 55.25 27.15 -89.02
CA MET A 630 55.69 26.93 -90.41
C MET A 630 56.34 25.55 -90.58
N PHE A 631 57.14 25.07 -89.62
CA PHE A 631 57.74 23.73 -89.66
C PHE A 631 56.74 22.57 -89.52
N GLN A 632 55.69 22.70 -88.70
CA GLN A 632 54.64 21.68 -88.60
C GLN A 632 53.71 21.65 -89.82
N VAL A 633 53.40 22.83 -90.38
CA VAL A 633 52.68 22.94 -91.65
C VAL A 633 53.54 22.40 -92.80
N TYR A 634 54.87 22.59 -92.76
CA TYR A 634 55.82 21.99 -93.71
C TYR A 634 55.81 20.45 -93.69
N PHE A 635 55.71 19.83 -92.50
CA PHE A 635 55.64 18.37 -92.36
C PHE A 635 54.29 17.80 -92.85
N VAL A 636 53.18 18.44 -92.48
CA VAL A 636 51.84 18.01 -92.92
C VAL A 636 51.64 18.17 -94.43
N LEU A 637 52.23 19.21 -95.05
CA LEU A 637 52.22 19.38 -96.51
C LEU A 637 53.16 18.40 -97.24
N ILE A 638 54.28 18.00 -96.63
CA ILE A 638 55.15 16.95 -97.17
C ILE A 638 54.47 15.57 -97.12
N ASP A 639 53.72 15.26 -96.05
CA ASP A 639 52.96 14.01 -95.93
C ASP A 639 51.73 13.97 -96.87
N LEU A 640 51.07 15.11 -97.10
CA LEU A 640 49.96 15.24 -98.06
C LEU A 640 50.40 15.22 -99.54
N LEU A 641 51.67 15.54 -99.85
CA LEU A 641 52.24 15.43 -101.20
C LEU A 641 52.88 14.05 -101.48
N ARG A 642 53.00 13.19 -100.46
CA ARG A 642 53.48 11.79 -100.58
C ARG A 642 52.36 10.75 -100.68
N SER A 643 51.11 11.10 -100.35
CA SER A 643 49.87 10.33 -100.63
C SER A 643 49.18 10.86 -101.89
#